data_AF-A0A5C7JG14-F1
#
_entry.id   AF-A0A5C7JG14-F1
#
_cell.length_a   1.000
_cell.length_b   1.000
_cell.length_c   1.000
_cell.angle_alpha   90.00
_cell.angle_beta   90.00
_cell.angle_gamma   90.00
#
_symmetry.space_group_name_H-M   'P 1'
#
loop_
_entity.id
_entity.type
_entity.pdbx_description
1 polymer ?
#
loop_
_entity_poly.entity_id
_entity_poly.type
_entity_poly.pdbx_seq_one_letter_code
_entity_poly.pdbx_strand_id
1 'polypeptide(L)'
;MKILAISDVHIYDWKANSRILDNGYNNRLYLFKYLGEDILQIAQDNNVDVIVLAGDLVHSPTISPNEAHIIENFLNTLTSDDKINLVMINGNHDIMYKGDNLELMHSIIPPFLNKKPNYFFPEKPEVIDINGTTFHLAPWSSTTFSDYKKCDVFVGHGAVVGCRDVHGYEFKDGFPKSELFENYKLSIIGDIHHSQLHSKDERYIVQPGNTVCNSYSDSDKAGCWIIELGSEPVFIENRNFPNADKYYHFITVDSESDIPKNVSENTFYKIKNVKKDTVKVLEKVKNSDILELYKSIESDPDILFAFEELYNNSKEEDSRQPVGIKINKLKITNFQSISSFELDFTNLKELLIVGKNGSGKSSVFSSLFFALTGEMDRDSDLNGLIKFGEDELSVEVEFSLGEQLYKIERSRHRKNGSLLNLIRDGVSMRTNTISNTQNLIYDIIGCSKEDIFTFCYFSANNYVSFSSLKDAQKYQIVSKLAKLDRIDSIRDSAISKFKESKQSVSNSTYYLSKLEKDLSDAENRLNFIPVQDTSLSEIESWKEECTKCSSEIEKLLISKSEHDSMIKEQSLLDVKIKSTKREFDSLKNEFIRLTNELEALNKNTCSTCNQPYSPPDLKEKISLIESRRDQIISLTMKAKSDYAEYSSKSVNIAFKDFSKIEELRRKRSSLERKIKESGGKEDTLILIEKIESEIEELKAKIDGAKSEVLKAESTLKIYSSIKDSVDKSGELTTKLLKNTLNLINSEVSKLLSGTKFEVKLVYDQGFTTICKISGNILTYGQLSSGEKKVVELATIVAFNNIFNSSYLLCSGLIGSIFLDEIFTFLDVENLNLSKSILDNLQSDYVVITHEEELKNLFSRKVFVEKIDGCSDFKIY
;
A
#
# COMPACT_ATOMS: atom_id res chain seq x y z
N MET A 1 -16.41 -15.36 -28.17
CA MET A 1 -15.66 -14.41 -27.35
C MET A 1 -14.32 -15.04 -27.04
N LYS A 2 -13.25 -14.45 -27.56
CA LYS A 2 -11.85 -14.79 -27.26
C LYS A 2 -11.24 -13.71 -26.38
N ILE A 3 -10.62 -14.14 -25.29
CA ILE A 3 -10.08 -13.29 -24.24
C ILE A 3 -8.57 -13.57 -24.12
N LEU A 4 -7.78 -12.50 -24.04
CA LEU A 4 -6.39 -12.57 -23.59
C LEU A 4 -6.34 -12.09 -22.15
N ALA A 5 -5.89 -12.92 -21.22
CA ALA A 5 -5.81 -12.59 -19.81
C ALA A 5 -4.35 -12.43 -19.35
N ILE A 6 -4.07 -11.29 -18.70
CA ILE A 6 -2.83 -10.94 -18.01
C ILE A 6 -3.12 -10.37 -16.63
N SER A 7 -2.10 -10.36 -15.76
CA SER A 7 -2.16 -9.81 -14.41
C SER A 7 -0.74 -9.52 -13.91
N ASP A 8 -0.64 -8.81 -12.79
CA ASP A 8 0.57 -8.69 -11.98
C ASP A 8 1.78 -8.26 -12.83
N VAL A 9 1.58 -7.17 -13.59
CA VAL A 9 2.57 -6.63 -14.54
C VAL A 9 3.67 -5.89 -13.77
N HIS A 10 3.28 -5.12 -12.75
CA HIS A 10 4.18 -4.35 -11.90
C HIS A 10 5.19 -3.47 -12.67
N ILE A 11 4.69 -2.53 -13.46
CA ILE A 11 5.51 -1.50 -14.10
C ILE A 11 6.26 -0.71 -13.01
N TYR A 12 7.59 -0.77 -13.06
CA TYR A 12 8.48 -0.12 -12.09
C TYR A 12 9.90 0.06 -12.62
N ASP A 13 10.61 1.05 -12.09
CA ASP A 13 12.01 1.34 -12.39
C ASP A 13 12.99 0.41 -11.63
N TRP A 14 12.89 -0.90 -11.88
CA TRP A 14 13.71 -1.94 -11.25
C TRP A 14 15.21 -1.71 -11.45
N LYS A 15 15.95 -1.44 -10.37
CA LYS A 15 17.40 -1.12 -10.44
C LYS A 15 18.32 -2.34 -10.53
N ALA A 16 17.97 -3.45 -9.89
CA ALA A 16 18.77 -4.66 -9.92
C ALA A 16 18.91 -5.19 -11.35
N ASN A 17 20.14 -5.52 -11.78
CA ASN A 17 20.45 -6.03 -13.13
C ASN A 17 19.99 -5.14 -14.29
N SER A 18 19.78 -3.84 -14.02
CA SER A 18 19.44 -2.86 -15.05
C SER A 18 20.67 -2.18 -15.63
N ARG A 19 20.51 -1.63 -16.83
CA ARG A 19 21.42 -0.68 -17.45
C ARG A 19 20.64 0.50 -18.01
N ILE A 20 21.29 1.66 -18.12
CA ILE A 20 20.70 2.82 -18.77
C ILE A 20 20.91 2.70 -20.28
N LEU A 21 19.84 2.87 -21.05
CA LEU A 21 19.84 2.91 -22.51
C LEU A 21 20.29 4.30 -23.01
N ASP A 22 20.68 4.41 -24.28
CA ASP A 22 21.12 5.67 -24.90
C ASP A 22 20.06 6.78 -24.84
N ASN A 23 18.78 6.41 -24.75
CA ASN A 23 17.66 7.33 -24.60
C ASN A 23 17.40 7.77 -23.13
N GLY A 24 18.26 7.36 -22.18
CA GLY A 24 18.20 7.72 -20.77
C GLY A 24 17.27 6.84 -19.91
N TYR A 25 16.54 5.89 -20.50
CA TYR A 25 15.69 4.98 -19.73
C TYR A 25 16.48 3.84 -19.09
N ASN A 26 16.05 3.44 -17.90
CA ASN A 26 16.36 2.10 -17.38
C ASN A 26 15.78 1.06 -18.35
N ASN A 27 16.60 0.13 -18.83
CA ASN A 27 16.17 -0.90 -19.77
C ASN A 27 15.08 -1.83 -19.23
N ARG A 28 15.03 -2.08 -17.91
CA ARG A 28 13.98 -2.86 -17.25
C ARG A 28 12.65 -2.13 -17.19
N LEU A 29 12.68 -0.81 -17.03
CA LEU A 29 11.47 0.01 -17.17
C LEU A 29 11.03 0.09 -18.65
N TYR A 30 11.99 0.25 -19.56
CA TYR A 30 11.70 0.31 -21.00
C TYR A 30 11.11 -1.00 -21.55
N LEU A 31 11.40 -2.13 -20.91
CA LEU A 31 10.85 -3.44 -21.30
C LEU A 31 9.32 -3.49 -21.36
N PHE A 32 8.64 -2.74 -20.50
CA PHE A 32 7.17 -2.73 -20.50
C PHE A 32 6.60 -2.14 -21.79
N LYS A 33 7.36 -1.33 -22.53
CA LYS A 33 6.96 -0.90 -23.87
C LYS A 33 6.89 -2.08 -24.84
N TYR A 34 7.92 -2.93 -24.87
CA TYR A 34 7.92 -4.15 -25.68
C TYR A 34 6.81 -5.12 -25.24
N LEU A 35 6.51 -5.17 -23.93
CA LEU A 35 5.41 -5.98 -23.42
C LEU A 35 4.06 -5.52 -23.97
N GLY A 36 3.79 -4.22 -24.01
CA GLY A 36 2.56 -3.69 -24.59
C GLY A 36 2.41 -4.04 -26.07
N GLU A 37 3.51 -3.94 -26.83
CA GLU A 37 3.57 -4.32 -28.25
C GLU A 37 3.32 -5.83 -28.44
N ASP A 38 3.97 -6.67 -27.63
CA ASP A 38 3.84 -8.13 -27.69
C ASP A 38 2.41 -8.59 -27.37
N ILE A 39 1.80 -8.07 -26.30
CA ILE A 39 0.43 -8.44 -25.92
C ILE A 39 -0.57 -8.05 -27.00
N LEU A 40 -0.42 -6.86 -27.59
CA LEU A 40 -1.27 -6.44 -28.72
C LEU A 40 -1.10 -7.35 -29.93
N GLN A 41 0.14 -7.67 -30.31
CA GLN A 41 0.42 -8.54 -31.45
C GLN A 41 -0.19 -9.94 -31.24
N ILE A 42 0.00 -10.52 -30.05
CA ILE A 42 -0.56 -11.82 -29.69
C ILE A 42 -2.09 -11.78 -29.73
N ALA A 43 -2.70 -10.70 -29.24
CA ALA A 43 -4.15 -10.51 -29.29
C ALA A 43 -4.65 -10.48 -30.74
N GLN A 44 -3.96 -9.76 -31.63
CA GLN A 44 -4.29 -9.68 -33.05
C GLN A 44 -4.13 -11.02 -33.77
N ASP A 45 -3.00 -11.71 -33.56
CA ASP A 45 -2.70 -12.99 -34.20
C ASP A 45 -3.73 -14.08 -33.80
N ASN A 46 -4.28 -13.99 -32.59
CA ASN A 46 -5.29 -14.91 -32.09
C ASN A 46 -6.74 -14.46 -32.32
N ASN A 47 -6.94 -13.28 -32.94
CA ASN A 47 -8.25 -12.64 -33.12
C ASN A 47 -9.02 -12.51 -31.79
N VAL A 48 -8.35 -11.97 -30.78
CA VAL A 48 -8.90 -11.71 -29.45
C VAL A 48 -9.87 -10.53 -29.51
N ASP A 49 -11.01 -10.66 -28.84
CA ASP A 49 -12.04 -9.64 -28.72
C ASP A 49 -11.80 -8.70 -27.53
N VAL A 50 -11.22 -9.25 -26.44
CA VAL A 50 -11.01 -8.55 -25.16
C VAL A 50 -9.65 -8.91 -24.54
N ILE A 51 -8.86 -7.92 -24.18
CA ILE A 51 -7.72 -8.06 -23.27
C ILE A 51 -8.23 -7.78 -21.85
N VAL A 52 -7.95 -8.69 -20.91
CA VAL A 52 -8.26 -8.55 -19.49
C VAL A 52 -6.96 -8.36 -18.72
N LEU A 53 -6.85 -7.25 -17.97
CA LEU A 53 -5.78 -6.99 -17.00
C LEU A 53 -6.37 -7.06 -15.59
N ALA A 54 -6.11 -8.17 -14.90
CA ALA A 54 -6.74 -8.51 -13.62
C ALA A 54 -6.04 -7.87 -12.39
N GLY A 55 -5.67 -6.59 -12.47
CA GLY A 55 -5.03 -5.83 -11.40
C GLY A 55 -3.49 -5.86 -11.40
N ASP A 56 -2.93 -4.99 -10.56
CA ASP A 56 -1.49 -4.79 -10.36
C ASP A 56 -0.74 -4.43 -11.64
N LEU A 57 -1.23 -3.39 -12.32
CA LEU A 57 -0.52 -2.79 -13.44
C LEU A 57 0.80 -2.16 -12.97
N VAL A 58 0.77 -1.44 -11.85
CA VAL A 58 1.95 -0.78 -11.27
C VAL A 58 2.49 -1.53 -10.06
N HIS A 59 3.77 -1.35 -9.74
CA HIS A 59 4.34 -1.91 -8.51
C HIS A 59 4.05 -1.07 -7.26
N SER A 60 3.72 0.21 -7.43
CA SER A 60 3.50 1.16 -6.35
C SER A 60 2.53 2.25 -6.81
N PRO A 61 1.63 2.72 -5.95
CA PRO A 61 0.75 3.84 -6.27
C PRO A 61 1.51 5.18 -6.33
N THR A 62 2.78 5.20 -5.91
CA THR A 62 3.70 6.35 -6.07
C THR A 62 4.66 6.09 -7.21
N ILE A 63 4.56 6.87 -8.28
CA ILE A 63 5.30 6.69 -9.53
C ILE A 63 6.12 7.93 -9.92
N SER A 64 7.26 7.71 -10.57
CA SER A 64 8.13 8.71 -11.16
C SER A 64 7.62 9.17 -12.54
N PRO A 65 8.12 10.30 -13.08
CA PRO A 65 7.75 10.75 -14.43
C PRO A 65 8.05 9.73 -15.54
N ASN A 66 9.14 8.96 -15.40
CA ASN A 66 9.49 7.92 -16.38
C ASN A 66 8.52 6.75 -16.35
N GLU A 67 8.10 6.33 -15.14
CA GLU A 67 7.09 5.28 -14.97
C GLU A 67 5.74 5.73 -15.51
N ALA A 68 5.31 6.96 -15.20
CA ALA A 68 4.10 7.56 -15.73
C ALA A 68 4.07 7.53 -17.28
N HIS A 69 5.18 7.89 -17.93
CA HIS A 69 5.28 7.85 -19.39
C HIS A 69 5.15 6.43 -19.96
N ILE A 70 5.75 5.44 -19.30
CA ILE A 70 5.70 4.04 -19.74
C ILE A 70 4.32 3.43 -19.49
N ILE A 71 3.66 3.77 -18.38
CA ILE A 71 2.27 3.35 -18.09
C ILE A 71 1.33 3.89 -19.17
N GLU A 72 1.42 5.19 -19.48
CA GLU A 72 0.65 5.80 -20.56
C GLU A 72 0.89 5.10 -21.90
N ASN A 73 2.16 4.84 -22.25
CA ASN A 73 2.52 4.19 -23.50
C ASN A 73 2.00 2.74 -23.57
N PHE A 74 2.13 1.97 -22.49
CA PHE A 74 1.65 0.60 -22.39
C PHE A 74 0.14 0.53 -22.63
N LEU A 75 -0.64 1.30 -21.87
CA LEU A 75 -2.10 1.33 -21.99
C LEU A 75 -2.56 1.81 -23.37
N ASN A 76 -1.91 2.83 -23.93
CA ASN A 76 -2.22 3.31 -25.28
C ASN A 76 -1.94 2.28 -26.38
N THR A 77 -0.92 1.45 -26.18
CA THR A 77 -0.58 0.37 -27.12
C THR A 77 -1.65 -0.70 -27.10
N LEU A 78 -2.09 -1.16 -25.92
CA LEU A 78 -3.13 -2.17 -25.77
C LEU A 78 -4.48 -1.75 -26.38
N THR A 79 -4.74 -0.44 -26.47
CA THR A 79 -5.98 0.12 -27.07
C THR A 79 -5.76 0.81 -28.40
N SER A 80 -4.66 0.50 -29.08
CA SER A 80 -4.39 1.07 -30.41
C SER A 80 -5.20 0.40 -31.53
N ASP A 81 -5.73 -0.81 -31.30
CA ASP A 81 -6.69 -1.48 -32.17
C ASP A 81 -8.11 -1.31 -31.62
N ASP A 82 -8.93 -0.52 -32.31
CA ASP A 82 -10.31 -0.21 -31.89
C ASP A 82 -11.24 -1.43 -31.90
N LYS A 83 -10.82 -2.57 -32.47
CA LYS A 83 -11.58 -3.82 -32.45
C LYS A 83 -11.40 -4.62 -31.16
N ILE A 84 -10.36 -4.32 -30.39
CA ILE A 84 -10.01 -5.02 -29.16
C ILE A 84 -10.39 -4.15 -27.97
N ASN A 85 -11.20 -4.70 -27.07
CA ASN A 85 -11.57 -4.01 -25.82
C ASN A 85 -10.54 -4.30 -24.73
N LEU A 86 -10.25 -3.32 -23.89
CA LEU A 86 -9.46 -3.52 -22.68
C LEU A 86 -10.37 -3.46 -21.45
N VAL A 87 -10.44 -4.58 -20.73
CA VAL A 87 -11.07 -4.70 -19.42
C VAL A 87 -9.97 -4.70 -18.37
N MET A 88 -10.07 -3.81 -17.39
CA MET A 88 -9.08 -3.72 -16.33
C MET A 88 -9.75 -3.43 -14.99
N ILE A 89 -9.20 -4.00 -13.93
CA ILE A 89 -9.58 -3.70 -12.54
C ILE A 89 -8.35 -3.24 -11.77
N ASN A 90 -8.55 -2.57 -10.63
CA ASN A 90 -7.44 -2.29 -9.70
C ASN A 90 -7.04 -3.55 -8.95
N GLY A 91 -5.74 -3.75 -8.80
CA GLY A 91 -5.15 -4.59 -7.76
C GLY A 91 -4.80 -3.81 -6.49
N ASN A 92 -4.16 -4.47 -5.54
CA ASN A 92 -3.80 -3.88 -4.25
C ASN A 92 -2.57 -2.94 -4.32
N HIS A 93 -1.74 -3.04 -5.36
CA HIS A 93 -0.60 -2.15 -5.63
C HIS A 93 -0.99 -0.89 -6.43
N ASP A 94 -2.11 -0.92 -7.14
CA ASP A 94 -2.61 0.22 -7.93
C ASP A 94 -3.24 1.33 -7.05
N ILE A 95 -3.54 1.02 -5.79
CA ILE A 95 -4.34 1.83 -4.88
C ILE A 95 -3.51 2.32 -3.68
N MET A 96 -3.62 3.62 -3.36
CA MET A 96 -2.95 4.23 -2.20
C MET A 96 -3.71 4.03 -0.89
N TYR A 97 -5.05 4.07 -0.91
CA TYR A 97 -5.91 3.94 0.27
C TYR A 97 -6.50 2.53 0.38
N LYS A 98 -6.15 1.79 1.45
CA LYS A 98 -6.58 0.39 1.66
C LYS A 98 -7.76 0.26 2.64
N GLY A 99 -8.83 1.02 2.40
CA GLY A 99 -10.08 0.95 3.18
C GLY A 99 -11.30 0.63 2.30
N ASP A 100 -12.45 0.42 2.94
CA ASP A 100 -13.64 -0.17 2.28
C ASP A 100 -14.36 0.75 1.28
N ASN A 101 -14.13 2.06 1.36
CA ASN A 101 -14.76 3.06 0.47
C ASN A 101 -13.76 3.57 -0.56
N LEU A 102 -13.42 2.72 -1.53
CA LEU A 102 -12.59 3.10 -2.66
C LEU A 102 -13.33 4.10 -3.57
N GLU A 103 -12.62 5.15 -3.97
CA GLU A 103 -13.03 6.17 -4.95
C GLU A 103 -11.95 6.24 -6.03
N LEU A 104 -12.28 6.74 -7.23
CA LEU A 104 -11.32 6.90 -8.34
C LEU A 104 -10.00 7.54 -7.92
N MET A 105 -10.06 8.57 -7.07
CA MET A 105 -8.89 9.33 -6.64
C MET A 105 -7.90 8.53 -5.77
N HIS A 106 -8.30 7.35 -5.31
CA HIS A 106 -7.43 6.45 -4.55
C HIS A 106 -6.55 5.56 -5.44
N SER A 107 -6.87 5.44 -6.74
CA SER A 107 -6.07 4.70 -7.72
C SER A 107 -5.19 5.65 -8.52
N ILE A 108 -3.97 5.21 -8.83
CA ILE A 108 -3.05 5.94 -9.71
C ILE A 108 -3.36 5.77 -11.20
N ILE A 109 -4.27 4.84 -11.54
CA ILE A 109 -4.56 4.41 -12.92
C ILE A 109 -5.46 5.38 -13.71
N PRO A 110 -6.56 5.94 -13.15
CA PRO A 110 -7.50 6.77 -13.91
C PRO A 110 -6.88 7.93 -14.72
N PRO A 111 -5.83 8.63 -14.24
CA PRO A 111 -5.15 9.66 -15.04
C PRO A 111 -4.58 9.17 -16.38
N PHE A 112 -4.29 7.88 -16.52
CA PHE A 112 -3.70 7.28 -17.73
C PHE A 112 -4.76 6.69 -18.68
N LEU A 113 -6.02 6.62 -18.25
CA LEU A 113 -7.11 6.13 -19.07
C LEU A 113 -7.54 7.23 -20.03
N ASN A 114 -7.10 7.14 -21.28
CA ASN A 114 -7.62 7.99 -22.34
C ASN A 114 -9.13 7.72 -22.51
N LYS A 115 -9.92 8.76 -22.78
CA LYS A 115 -11.38 8.68 -23.00
C LYS A 115 -11.75 7.97 -24.32
N LYS A 116 -11.20 6.78 -24.57
CA LYS A 116 -11.57 5.93 -25.70
C LYS A 116 -12.72 5.00 -25.28
N PRO A 117 -13.63 4.66 -26.21
CA PRO A 117 -14.81 3.86 -25.91
C PRO A 117 -14.50 2.38 -25.64
N ASN A 118 -13.28 1.90 -25.92
CA ASN A 118 -12.85 0.51 -25.75
C ASN A 118 -12.16 0.22 -24.40
N TYR A 119 -12.24 1.14 -23.42
CA TYR A 119 -11.79 0.91 -22.04
C TYR A 119 -12.97 0.62 -21.11
N PHE A 120 -12.83 -0.44 -20.31
CA PHE A 120 -13.74 -0.77 -19.23
C PHE A 120 -12.95 -0.90 -17.94
N PHE A 121 -13.10 0.09 -17.05
CA PHE A 121 -12.42 0.16 -15.76
C PHE A 121 -13.41 0.64 -14.70
N PRO A 122 -13.96 -0.26 -13.88
CA PRO A 122 -14.97 0.08 -12.91
C PRO A 122 -14.33 0.50 -11.58
N GLU A 123 -14.97 1.45 -10.92
CA GLU A 123 -14.56 1.91 -9.59
C GLU A 123 -14.97 0.94 -8.48
N LYS A 124 -16.07 0.25 -8.69
CA LYS A 124 -16.76 -0.64 -7.76
C LYS A 124 -17.21 -1.90 -8.50
N PRO A 125 -17.59 -2.98 -7.81
CA PRO A 125 -18.12 -4.16 -8.46
C PRO A 125 -19.27 -3.84 -9.43
N GLU A 126 -19.07 -4.15 -10.71
CA GLU A 126 -19.98 -3.79 -11.79
C GLU A 126 -20.09 -4.93 -12.81
N VAL A 127 -21.29 -5.10 -13.40
CA VAL A 127 -21.52 -6.02 -14.51
C VAL A 127 -21.64 -5.22 -15.80
N ILE A 128 -20.79 -5.52 -16.77
CA ILE A 128 -20.79 -4.92 -18.10
C ILE A 128 -21.11 -5.97 -19.17
N ASP A 129 -21.61 -5.52 -20.32
CA ASP A 129 -21.82 -6.37 -21.51
C ASP A 129 -20.87 -5.93 -22.62
N ILE A 130 -20.09 -6.87 -23.14
CA ILE A 130 -19.22 -6.67 -24.30
C ILE A 130 -19.63 -7.70 -25.35
N ASN A 131 -20.21 -7.22 -26.46
CA ASN A 131 -20.65 -8.06 -27.58
C ASN A 131 -21.53 -9.26 -27.16
N GLY A 132 -22.44 -9.07 -26.19
CA GLY A 132 -23.34 -10.11 -25.69
C GLY A 132 -22.72 -11.09 -24.71
N THR A 133 -21.50 -10.82 -24.22
CA THR A 133 -20.86 -11.56 -23.13
C THR A 133 -20.83 -10.68 -21.88
N THR A 134 -21.33 -11.21 -20.78
CA THR A 134 -21.40 -10.46 -19.50
C THR A 134 -20.13 -10.65 -18.66
N PHE A 135 -19.51 -9.54 -18.27
CA PHE A 135 -18.34 -9.52 -17.39
C PHE A 135 -18.72 -8.90 -16.04
N HIS A 136 -18.50 -9.64 -14.96
CA HIS A 136 -18.57 -9.13 -13.60
C HIS A 136 -17.17 -8.76 -13.13
N LEU A 137 -16.93 -7.46 -13.00
CA LEU A 137 -15.65 -6.90 -12.66
C LEU A 137 -15.65 -6.50 -11.19
N ALA A 138 -14.74 -7.07 -10.41
CA ALA A 138 -14.60 -6.82 -8.98
C ALA A 138 -13.17 -6.33 -8.68
N PRO A 139 -12.95 -5.00 -8.65
CA PRO A 139 -11.68 -4.43 -8.20
C PRO A 139 -11.31 -4.88 -6.78
N TRP A 140 -10.02 -4.91 -6.48
CA TRP A 140 -9.53 -5.29 -5.16
C TRP A 140 -10.16 -4.46 -4.03
N SER A 141 -10.48 -5.11 -2.91
CA SER A 141 -10.98 -4.49 -1.68
C SER A 141 -10.34 -5.09 -0.44
N SER A 142 -10.29 -4.34 0.66
CA SER A 142 -9.82 -4.80 1.98
C SER A 142 -10.73 -5.84 2.64
N THR A 143 -11.97 -5.98 2.19
CA THR A 143 -12.95 -6.93 2.72
C THR A 143 -13.15 -8.12 1.80
N THR A 144 -13.60 -9.24 2.37
CA THR A 144 -13.95 -10.44 1.62
C THR A 144 -15.09 -10.16 0.66
N PHE A 145 -14.86 -10.41 -0.63
CA PHE A 145 -15.86 -10.22 -1.67
C PHE A 145 -17.04 -11.19 -1.49
N SER A 146 -18.25 -10.65 -1.47
CA SER A 146 -19.50 -11.41 -1.23
C SER A 146 -20.60 -11.17 -2.26
N ASP A 147 -20.46 -10.16 -3.13
CA ASP A 147 -21.47 -9.83 -4.16
C ASP A 147 -21.30 -10.71 -5.41
N TYR A 148 -21.48 -12.03 -5.31
CA TYR A 148 -21.40 -12.91 -6.47
C TYR A 148 -22.68 -12.82 -7.33
N LYS A 149 -22.52 -12.67 -8.65
CA LYS A 149 -23.63 -12.56 -9.62
C LYS A 149 -23.44 -13.56 -10.74
N LYS A 150 -24.53 -14.11 -11.26
CA LYS A 150 -24.46 -15.06 -12.37
C LYS A 150 -24.15 -14.33 -13.69
N CYS A 151 -22.93 -14.49 -14.20
CA CYS A 151 -22.44 -13.86 -15.43
C CYS A 151 -21.56 -14.84 -16.24
N ASP A 152 -21.15 -14.47 -17.45
CA ASP A 152 -20.27 -15.33 -18.25
C ASP A 152 -18.83 -15.33 -17.69
N VAL A 153 -18.30 -14.14 -17.40
CA VAL A 153 -16.91 -13.95 -16.94
C VAL A 153 -16.89 -13.20 -15.62
N PHE A 154 -16.05 -13.64 -14.68
CA PHE A 154 -15.68 -12.89 -13.49
C PHE A 154 -14.24 -12.42 -13.60
N VAL A 155 -13.95 -11.17 -13.21
CA VAL A 155 -12.59 -10.64 -13.10
C VAL A 155 -12.40 -10.12 -11.69
N GLY A 156 -11.41 -10.65 -10.97
CA GLY A 156 -11.11 -10.27 -9.60
C GLY A 156 -9.62 -10.20 -9.32
N HIS A 157 -9.25 -9.73 -8.15
CA HIS A 157 -7.85 -9.66 -7.72
C HIS A 157 -7.74 -10.10 -6.25
N GLY A 158 -7.02 -11.19 -6.01
CA GLY A 158 -6.89 -11.84 -4.70
C GLY A 158 -6.69 -13.36 -4.82
N ALA A 159 -6.32 -14.02 -3.72
CA ALA A 159 -6.15 -15.47 -3.72
C ALA A 159 -7.46 -16.24 -4.06
N VAL A 160 -7.33 -17.36 -4.77
CA VAL A 160 -8.40 -18.36 -4.90
C VAL A 160 -8.20 -19.41 -3.82
N VAL A 161 -9.24 -19.77 -3.07
CA VAL A 161 -9.12 -20.77 -1.99
C VAL A 161 -8.60 -22.09 -2.56
N GLY A 162 -7.47 -22.59 -2.06
CA GLY A 162 -6.80 -23.80 -2.51
C GLY A 162 -5.90 -23.61 -3.74
N CYS A 163 -5.54 -22.38 -4.11
CA CYS A 163 -4.43 -22.11 -5.03
C CYS A 163 -3.09 -22.11 -4.30
N ARG A 164 -1.97 -22.14 -5.04
CA ARG A 164 -0.61 -22.17 -4.48
C ARG A 164 0.29 -21.06 -4.99
N ASP A 165 1.17 -20.54 -4.14
CA ASP A 165 2.26 -19.67 -4.58
C ASP A 165 3.39 -20.46 -5.27
N VAL A 166 4.44 -19.75 -5.69
CA VAL A 166 5.65 -20.33 -6.31
C VAL A 166 6.46 -21.24 -5.38
N HIS A 167 6.21 -21.15 -4.07
CA HIS A 167 6.87 -21.95 -3.03
C HIS A 167 6.04 -23.16 -2.60
N GLY A 168 4.81 -23.29 -3.12
CA GLY A 168 3.89 -24.38 -2.82
C GLY A 168 3.01 -24.16 -1.58
N TYR A 169 3.01 -22.95 -1.00
CA TYR A 169 2.06 -22.59 0.05
C TYR A 169 0.65 -22.54 -0.50
N GLU A 170 -0.31 -23.18 0.18
CA GLU A 170 -1.70 -23.27 -0.26
C GLU A 170 -2.58 -22.27 0.51
N PHE A 171 -3.26 -21.39 -0.22
CA PHE A 171 -4.10 -20.33 0.36
C PHE A 171 -5.43 -20.88 0.86
N LYS A 172 -5.81 -20.56 2.10
CA LYS A 172 -7.06 -21.02 2.72
C LYS A 172 -8.21 -20.02 2.64
N ASP A 173 -7.89 -18.76 2.45
CA ASP A 173 -8.83 -17.65 2.38
C ASP A 173 -8.76 -17.00 0.99
N GLY A 174 -9.84 -16.36 0.55
CA GLY A 174 -9.96 -15.73 -0.76
C GLY A 174 -11.26 -16.07 -1.49
N PHE A 175 -11.24 -16.04 -2.82
CA PHE A 175 -12.40 -16.39 -3.65
C PHE A 175 -12.69 -17.90 -3.57
N PRO A 176 -13.87 -18.32 -3.07
CA PRO A 176 -14.20 -19.74 -2.98
C PRO A 176 -14.44 -20.35 -4.37
N LYS A 177 -13.76 -21.46 -4.71
CA LYS A 177 -13.96 -22.14 -6.00
C LYS A 177 -15.42 -22.54 -6.23
N SER A 178 -16.16 -22.87 -5.17
CA SER A 178 -17.59 -23.23 -5.25
C SER A 178 -18.43 -22.08 -5.81
N GLU A 179 -18.25 -20.87 -5.28
CA GLU A 179 -18.97 -19.67 -5.73
C GLU A 179 -18.61 -19.32 -7.17
N LEU A 180 -17.32 -19.43 -7.52
CA LEU A 180 -16.85 -19.13 -8.86
C LEU A 180 -17.42 -20.11 -9.91
N PHE A 181 -17.35 -21.41 -9.65
CA PHE A 181 -17.88 -22.43 -10.56
C PHE A 181 -19.41 -22.43 -10.62
N GLU A 182 -20.12 -22.01 -9.58
CA GLU A 182 -21.59 -21.93 -9.62
C GLU A 182 -22.04 -20.74 -10.49
N ASN A 183 -21.40 -19.58 -10.30
CA ASN A 183 -21.88 -18.31 -10.84
C ASN A 183 -21.31 -17.96 -12.22
N TYR A 184 -20.11 -18.45 -12.59
CA TYR A 184 -19.43 -18.03 -13.83
C TYR A 184 -19.00 -19.19 -14.71
N LYS A 185 -18.90 -18.95 -16.03
CA LYS A 185 -18.28 -19.90 -16.98
C LYS A 185 -16.76 -19.78 -16.94
N LEU A 186 -16.26 -18.56 -16.77
CA LEU A 186 -14.85 -18.24 -16.65
C LEU A 186 -14.64 -17.28 -15.48
N SER A 187 -13.60 -17.50 -14.68
CA SER A 187 -13.12 -16.53 -13.70
C SER A 187 -11.64 -16.25 -13.94
N ILE A 188 -11.25 -14.99 -14.04
CA ILE A 188 -9.87 -14.52 -14.25
C ILE A 188 -9.46 -13.74 -13.00
N ILE A 189 -8.47 -14.24 -12.26
CA ILE A 189 -8.15 -13.70 -10.92
C ILE A 189 -6.64 -13.44 -10.76
N GLY A 190 -6.26 -12.18 -10.53
CA GLY A 190 -4.87 -11.74 -10.26
C GLY A 190 -4.44 -11.87 -8.79
N ASP A 191 -3.26 -11.33 -8.41
CA ASP A 191 -2.60 -11.29 -7.06
C ASP A 191 -1.52 -12.38 -6.86
N ILE A 192 -1.75 -13.60 -7.35
CA ILE A 192 -0.81 -14.70 -7.14
C ILE A 192 0.13 -14.84 -8.34
N HIS A 193 1.43 -14.59 -8.13
CA HIS A 193 2.50 -14.67 -9.14
C HIS A 193 2.86 -16.12 -9.53
N HIS A 194 1.86 -16.96 -9.77
CA HIS A 194 2.00 -18.34 -10.18
C HIS A 194 0.79 -18.76 -11.01
N SER A 195 1.00 -18.94 -12.32
CA SER A 195 -0.06 -19.27 -13.27
C SER A 195 -0.71 -20.61 -12.97
N GLN A 196 -2.03 -20.61 -12.79
CA GLN A 196 -2.79 -21.80 -12.40
C GLN A 196 -4.14 -21.87 -13.12
N LEU A 197 -4.58 -23.09 -13.41
CA LEU A 197 -5.87 -23.39 -14.01
C LEU A 197 -6.64 -24.38 -13.13
N HIS A 198 -7.89 -24.07 -12.82
CA HIS A 198 -8.84 -24.99 -12.23
C HIS A 198 -10.03 -25.18 -13.15
N SER A 199 -10.51 -26.41 -13.30
CA SER A 199 -11.64 -26.72 -14.15
C SER A 199 -12.68 -27.59 -13.45
N LYS A 200 -13.95 -27.37 -13.78
CA LYS A 200 -15.08 -28.19 -13.35
C LYS A 200 -16.23 -28.01 -14.34
N ASP A 201 -16.74 -29.09 -14.92
CA ASP A 201 -17.92 -29.09 -15.79
C ASP A 201 -17.87 -28.03 -16.91
N GLU A 202 -16.76 -27.98 -17.67
CA GLU A 202 -16.50 -26.99 -18.74
C GLU A 202 -16.47 -25.52 -18.27
N ARG A 203 -16.29 -25.29 -16.97
CA ARG A 203 -16.04 -23.98 -16.38
C ARG A 203 -14.61 -23.90 -15.89
N TYR A 204 -14.03 -22.70 -15.96
CA TYR A 204 -12.61 -22.49 -15.71
C TYR A 204 -12.36 -21.33 -14.74
N ILE A 205 -11.39 -21.51 -13.85
CA ILE A 205 -10.80 -20.44 -13.04
C ILE A 205 -9.34 -20.33 -13.47
N VAL A 206 -8.98 -19.21 -14.04
CA VAL A 206 -7.63 -18.88 -14.50
C VAL A 206 -7.04 -17.88 -13.53
N GLN A 207 -5.90 -18.23 -12.94
CA GLN A 207 -5.02 -17.27 -12.29
C GLN A 207 -3.89 -16.98 -13.26
N PRO A 208 -3.85 -15.79 -13.90
CA PRO A 208 -2.89 -15.53 -14.97
C PRO A 208 -1.45 -15.69 -14.52
N GLY A 209 -1.14 -15.31 -13.27
CA GLY A 209 0.22 -15.17 -12.77
C GLY A 209 0.86 -13.88 -13.25
N ASN A 210 2.15 -13.72 -12.93
CA ASN A 210 2.94 -12.61 -13.41
C ASN A 210 3.14 -12.70 -14.94
N THR A 211 2.93 -11.59 -15.63
CA THR A 211 3.09 -11.56 -17.10
C THR A 211 4.57 -11.55 -17.51
N VAL A 212 5.41 -10.92 -16.70
CA VAL A 212 6.87 -10.90 -16.81
C VAL A 212 7.51 -11.23 -15.47
N CYS A 213 8.75 -11.70 -15.48
CA CYS A 213 9.50 -12.00 -14.26
C CYS A 213 10.33 -10.78 -13.87
N ASN A 214 9.96 -10.13 -12.76
CA ASN A 214 10.62 -8.93 -12.24
C ASN A 214 11.61 -9.25 -11.11
N SER A 215 11.44 -10.36 -10.41
CA SER A 215 12.34 -10.77 -9.33
C SER A 215 12.37 -12.28 -9.12
N TYR A 216 13.20 -12.73 -8.18
CA TYR A 216 13.27 -14.15 -7.79
C TYR A 216 12.07 -14.67 -6.98
N SER A 217 11.11 -13.82 -6.60
CA SER A 217 9.84 -14.26 -6.01
C SER A 217 8.76 -14.55 -7.04
N ASP A 218 8.99 -14.16 -8.30
CA ASP A 218 8.03 -14.37 -9.37
C ASP A 218 8.19 -15.77 -9.97
N SER A 219 7.12 -16.29 -10.57
CA SER A 219 7.23 -17.53 -11.32
C SER A 219 8.06 -17.32 -12.57
N ASP A 220 8.92 -18.30 -12.88
CA ASP A 220 9.58 -18.41 -14.17
C ASP A 220 8.59 -18.81 -15.29
N LYS A 221 7.40 -19.30 -14.93
CA LYS A 221 6.29 -19.50 -15.86
C LYS A 221 5.46 -18.22 -16.00
N ALA A 222 6.10 -17.18 -16.54
CA ALA A 222 5.46 -15.89 -16.81
C ALA A 222 4.85 -15.87 -18.22
N GLY A 223 3.72 -15.18 -18.41
CA GLY A 223 3.07 -15.13 -19.74
C GLY A 223 1.64 -14.62 -19.73
N CYS A 224 0.86 -15.04 -20.72
CA CYS A 224 -0.55 -14.68 -20.86
C CYS A 224 -1.41 -15.90 -21.21
N TRP A 225 -2.72 -15.80 -21.02
CA TRP A 225 -3.67 -16.85 -21.37
C TRP A 225 -4.56 -16.43 -22.54
N ILE A 226 -4.71 -17.30 -23.53
CA ILE A 226 -5.73 -17.19 -24.57
C ILE A 226 -6.90 -18.11 -24.24
N ILE A 227 -8.08 -17.54 -24.20
CA ILE A 227 -9.28 -18.22 -23.70
C ILE A 227 -10.42 -18.00 -24.68
N GLU A 228 -10.92 -19.06 -25.28
CA GLU A 228 -12.20 -19.04 -25.98
C GLU A 228 -13.28 -19.55 -25.02
N LEU A 229 -14.32 -18.76 -24.76
CA LEU A 229 -15.34 -19.13 -23.78
C LEU A 229 -15.97 -20.50 -24.10
N GLY A 230 -15.95 -21.40 -23.10
CA GLY A 230 -16.41 -22.78 -23.23
C GLY A 230 -15.37 -23.76 -23.76
N SER A 231 -14.15 -23.29 -24.05
CA SER A 231 -12.99 -24.12 -24.41
C SER A 231 -11.92 -24.06 -23.32
N GLU A 232 -11.04 -25.05 -23.29
CA GLU A 232 -9.92 -25.08 -22.34
C GLU A 232 -8.94 -23.91 -22.57
N PRO A 233 -8.62 -23.12 -21.54
CA PRO A 233 -7.62 -22.04 -21.63
C PRO A 233 -6.23 -22.51 -22.07
N VAL A 234 -5.57 -21.72 -22.92
CA VAL A 234 -4.21 -21.99 -23.42
C VAL A 234 -3.24 -20.95 -22.88
N PHE A 235 -2.18 -21.40 -22.22
CA PHE A 235 -1.12 -20.52 -21.72
C PHE A 235 -0.02 -20.31 -22.77
N ILE A 236 0.40 -19.07 -22.95
CA ILE A 236 1.54 -18.67 -23.79
C ILE A 236 2.61 -18.08 -22.89
N GLU A 237 3.72 -18.81 -22.72
CA GLU A 237 4.90 -18.32 -21.99
C GLU A 237 5.56 -17.13 -22.69
N ASN A 238 6.02 -16.15 -21.92
CA ASN A 238 6.65 -14.93 -22.43
C ASN A 238 7.95 -15.18 -23.22
N ARG A 239 8.57 -16.35 -23.07
CA ARG A 239 9.68 -16.84 -23.89
C ARG A 239 9.32 -17.05 -25.36
N ASN A 240 8.03 -17.15 -25.65
CA ASN A 240 7.49 -17.29 -27.00
C ASN A 240 6.87 -15.98 -27.53
N PHE A 241 7.01 -14.87 -26.80
CA PHE A 241 6.55 -13.57 -27.27
C PHE A 241 7.49 -13.01 -28.35
N PRO A 242 7.02 -12.08 -29.20
CA PRO A 242 7.85 -11.52 -30.27
C PRO A 242 9.17 -10.90 -29.78
N ASN A 243 9.17 -10.20 -28.64
CA ASN A 243 10.37 -9.62 -28.03
C ASN A 243 10.93 -10.46 -26.86
N ALA A 244 10.85 -11.80 -26.96
CA ALA A 244 11.29 -12.71 -25.90
C ALA A 244 12.73 -12.45 -25.41
N ASP A 245 13.63 -12.00 -26.29
CA ASP A 245 15.02 -11.69 -25.95
C ASP A 245 15.16 -10.49 -25.00
N LYS A 246 14.11 -9.68 -24.80
CA LYS A 246 14.12 -8.54 -23.88
C LYS A 246 13.72 -8.92 -22.45
N TYR A 247 12.99 -10.02 -22.27
CA TYR A 247 12.46 -10.42 -20.95
C TYR A 247 13.53 -11.01 -20.05
N TYR A 248 13.37 -10.72 -18.76
CA TYR A 248 14.24 -11.21 -17.72
C TYR A 248 13.69 -12.53 -17.19
N HIS A 249 14.59 -13.44 -16.82
CA HIS A 249 14.24 -14.72 -16.22
C HIS A 249 15.04 -14.91 -14.95
N PHE A 250 14.37 -15.12 -13.82
CA PHE A 250 15.00 -15.32 -12.52
C PHE A 250 14.80 -16.76 -12.09
N ILE A 251 15.80 -17.60 -12.30
CA ILE A 251 15.71 -19.04 -12.08
C ILE A 251 16.42 -19.42 -10.78
N THR A 252 15.78 -20.28 -10.01
CA THR A 252 16.38 -20.89 -8.82
C THR A 252 16.80 -22.32 -9.14
N VAL A 253 18.10 -22.62 -9.16
CA VAL A 253 18.67 -23.94 -9.54
C VAL A 253 19.21 -24.69 -8.33
N ASP A 254 19.05 -26.00 -8.23
CA ASP A 254 19.53 -26.73 -7.04
C ASP A 254 21.07 -26.72 -6.92
N SER A 255 21.81 -26.79 -8.03
CA SER A 255 23.27 -26.79 -8.02
C SER A 255 23.89 -26.05 -9.21
N GLU A 256 25.19 -25.75 -9.17
CA GLU A 256 25.91 -25.18 -10.32
C GLU A 256 25.86 -26.08 -11.57
N SER A 257 25.77 -27.40 -11.40
CA SER A 257 25.60 -28.32 -12.52
C SER A 257 24.24 -28.21 -13.20
N ASP A 258 23.24 -27.64 -12.51
CA ASP A 258 21.89 -27.42 -13.04
C ASP A 258 21.78 -26.07 -13.76
N ILE A 259 22.85 -25.26 -13.77
CA ILE A 259 22.91 -24.05 -14.60
C ILE A 259 22.95 -24.48 -16.08
N PRO A 260 21.98 -24.08 -16.90
CA PRO A 260 21.96 -24.41 -18.32
C PRO A 260 23.22 -23.87 -19.00
N LYS A 261 23.85 -24.68 -19.87
CA LYS A 261 25.15 -24.33 -20.49
C LYS A 261 25.08 -23.20 -21.54
N ASN A 262 23.88 -22.90 -22.04
CA ASN A 262 23.62 -21.87 -23.04
C ASN A 262 22.46 -21.02 -22.57
N VAL A 263 22.77 -19.91 -21.90
CA VAL A 263 21.74 -19.02 -21.36
C VAL A 263 21.81 -17.66 -22.02
N SER A 264 20.64 -17.08 -22.28
CA SER A 264 20.51 -15.68 -22.67
C SER A 264 21.10 -14.75 -21.62
N GLU A 265 21.61 -13.60 -22.05
CA GLU A 265 22.16 -12.56 -21.16
C GLU A 265 21.16 -12.05 -20.11
N ASN A 266 19.85 -12.21 -20.36
CA ASN A 266 18.78 -11.74 -19.48
C ASN A 266 18.26 -12.81 -18.50
N THR A 267 18.96 -13.92 -18.37
CA THR A 267 18.61 -14.95 -17.39
C THR A 267 19.58 -14.95 -16.22
N PHE A 268 19.02 -14.79 -15.02
CA PHE A 268 19.73 -14.69 -13.76
C PHE A 268 19.43 -15.91 -12.93
N TYR A 269 20.47 -16.50 -12.38
CA TYR A 269 20.37 -17.70 -11.56
C TYR A 269 20.72 -17.39 -10.13
N LYS A 270 19.93 -17.92 -9.21
CA LYS A 270 20.36 -18.16 -7.84
C LYS A 270 20.38 -19.66 -7.60
N ILE A 271 21.43 -20.15 -6.96
CA ILE A 271 21.47 -21.55 -6.56
C ILE A 271 20.56 -21.67 -5.32
N LYS A 272 19.45 -22.42 -5.43
CA LYS A 272 18.72 -22.98 -4.30
C LYS A 272 19.77 -23.61 -3.42
N ASN A 273 19.78 -23.29 -2.14
CA ASN A 273 20.80 -23.77 -1.22
C ASN A 273 20.82 -25.32 -1.14
N VAL A 274 21.43 -26.01 -2.11
CA VAL A 274 21.95 -27.35 -1.93
C VAL A 274 23.18 -27.18 -1.06
N LYS A 275 23.04 -27.70 0.16
CA LYS A 275 24.12 -28.01 1.08
C LYS A 275 25.34 -28.51 0.29
N LYS A 276 26.31 -27.63 0.00
CA LYS A 276 27.53 -27.99 -0.72
C LYS A 276 28.50 -28.57 0.31
N ASP A 277 28.62 -29.88 0.24
CA ASP A 277 29.36 -30.77 1.13
C ASP A 277 30.88 -30.55 1.23
N THR A 278 31.44 -29.49 0.63
CA THR A 278 32.81 -29.03 0.90
C THR A 278 32.89 -28.03 2.06
N VAL A 279 31.74 -27.52 2.51
CA VAL A 279 31.59 -26.65 3.69
C VAL A 279 31.20 -27.46 4.94
N LYS A 280 31.22 -28.80 4.88
CA LYS A 280 30.78 -29.70 5.98
C LYS A 280 31.55 -29.59 7.30
N VAL A 281 32.61 -28.78 7.37
CA VAL A 281 33.30 -28.44 8.63
C VAL A 281 33.11 -26.97 9.03
N LEU A 282 32.72 -26.08 8.12
CA LEU A 282 32.67 -24.63 8.34
C LEU A 282 31.24 -24.03 8.27
N GLU A 283 30.24 -24.82 7.84
CA GLU A 283 28.83 -24.41 7.72
C GLU A 283 28.01 -24.62 9.01
N LYS A 284 28.69 -24.72 10.17
CA LYS A 284 28.02 -24.64 11.48
C LYS A 284 27.80 -23.21 11.98
N VAL A 285 28.22 -22.20 11.21
CA VAL A 285 28.07 -20.78 11.56
C VAL A 285 27.45 -20.03 10.38
N LYS A 286 26.32 -20.51 9.85
CA LYS A 286 25.45 -19.70 8.98
C LYS A 286 24.34 -19.10 9.83
N ASN A 287 23.71 -18.04 9.33
CA ASN A 287 22.63 -17.22 9.91
C ASN A 287 21.35 -17.97 10.37
N SER A 288 21.43 -19.25 10.72
CA SER A 288 20.37 -20.09 11.27
C SER A 288 20.08 -19.88 12.75
N ASP A 289 20.84 -19.07 13.51
CA ASP A 289 20.57 -18.94 14.94
C ASP A 289 19.73 -17.73 15.35
N ILE A 290 19.54 -16.64 14.59
CA ILE A 290 18.74 -15.52 15.13
C ILE A 290 17.27 -15.89 15.28
N LEU A 291 16.66 -16.41 14.20
CA LEU A 291 15.24 -16.77 14.20
C LEU A 291 14.98 -17.99 15.09
N GLU A 292 15.86 -18.99 15.07
CA GLU A 292 15.76 -20.17 15.93
C GLU A 292 15.97 -19.82 17.42
N LEU A 293 16.94 -18.94 17.71
CA LEU A 293 17.17 -18.43 19.06
C LEU A 293 16.00 -17.57 19.55
N TYR A 294 15.39 -16.76 18.68
CA TYR A 294 14.19 -16.00 19.03
C TYR A 294 13.02 -16.95 19.31
N LYS A 295 12.81 -17.96 18.46
CA LYS A 295 11.84 -19.06 18.69
C LYS A 295 12.10 -19.86 19.97
N SER A 296 13.33 -19.83 20.51
CA SER A 296 13.68 -20.47 21.79
C SER A 296 13.36 -19.62 23.04
N ILE A 297 13.12 -18.32 22.87
CA ILE A 297 12.85 -17.38 23.98
C ILE A 297 11.42 -16.82 23.94
N GLU A 298 10.78 -16.79 22.77
CA GLU A 298 9.40 -16.33 22.60
C GLU A 298 8.50 -17.50 22.18
N SER A 299 7.30 -17.55 22.75
CA SER A 299 6.32 -18.63 22.54
C SER A 299 4.99 -18.13 21.96
N ASP A 300 4.72 -16.83 22.00
CA ASP A 300 3.51 -16.23 21.45
C ASP A 300 3.56 -16.26 19.91
N PRO A 301 2.62 -16.95 19.22
CA PRO A 301 2.64 -17.09 17.77
C PRO A 301 2.56 -15.76 17.01
N ASP A 302 1.83 -14.78 17.53
CA ASP A 302 1.64 -13.49 16.87
C ASP A 302 2.92 -12.65 16.96
N ILE A 303 3.62 -12.73 18.09
CA ILE A 303 4.93 -12.10 18.28
C ILE A 303 5.97 -12.77 17.38
N LEU A 304 5.98 -14.10 17.31
CA LEU A 304 6.88 -14.85 16.43
C LEU A 304 6.65 -14.51 14.96
N PHE A 305 5.40 -14.42 14.53
CA PHE A 305 5.05 -14.05 13.16
C PHE A 305 5.51 -12.63 12.83
N ALA A 306 5.19 -11.64 13.68
CA ALA A 306 5.62 -10.27 13.47
C ALA A 306 7.14 -10.11 13.52
N PHE A 307 7.84 -10.87 14.38
CA PHE A 307 9.30 -10.90 14.39
C PHE A 307 9.86 -11.50 13.09
N GLU A 308 9.28 -12.60 12.60
CA GLU A 308 9.69 -13.25 11.36
C GLU A 308 9.47 -12.32 10.14
N GLU A 309 8.38 -11.55 10.13
CA GLU A 309 8.14 -10.51 9.14
C GLU A 309 9.22 -9.40 9.20
N LEU A 310 9.50 -8.85 10.38
CA LEU A 310 10.57 -7.87 10.56
C LEU A 310 11.94 -8.43 10.19
N TYR A 311 12.21 -9.71 10.51
CA TYR A 311 13.44 -10.40 10.18
C TYR A 311 13.60 -10.57 8.67
N ASN A 312 12.54 -10.95 7.95
CA ASN A 312 12.56 -11.12 6.51
C ASN A 312 12.67 -9.78 5.77
N ASN A 313 12.05 -8.72 6.31
CA ASN A 313 12.11 -7.36 5.77
C ASN A 313 13.37 -6.58 6.18
N SER A 314 14.09 -7.05 7.21
CA SER A 314 15.38 -6.47 7.57
C SER A 314 16.36 -6.69 6.42
N LYS A 315 16.72 -5.60 5.74
CA LYS A 315 17.68 -5.63 4.64
C LYS A 315 19.03 -6.11 5.18
N GLU A 316 19.62 -7.13 4.56
CA GLU A 316 21.06 -7.36 4.69
C GLU A 316 21.89 -6.25 4.01
N GLU A 317 21.23 -5.31 3.30
CA GLU A 317 21.86 -4.38 2.35
C GLU A 317 22.51 -3.12 2.95
N ASP A 318 22.40 -2.84 4.26
CA ASP A 318 22.92 -1.57 4.82
C ASP A 318 24.07 -1.73 5.84
N SER A 319 24.48 -2.97 6.14
CA SER A 319 25.80 -3.18 6.74
C SER A 319 26.75 -3.61 5.64
N ARG A 320 27.82 -2.84 5.44
CA ARG A 320 28.97 -3.29 4.66
C ARG A 320 29.37 -4.64 5.25
N GLN A 321 29.09 -5.72 4.52
CA GLN A 321 29.45 -7.06 4.94
C GLN A 321 30.90 -7.26 4.53
N PRO A 322 31.82 -7.53 5.48
CA PRO A 322 33.20 -7.84 5.18
C PRO A 322 33.28 -8.93 4.12
N VAL A 323 33.87 -8.61 2.97
CA VAL A 323 34.10 -9.60 1.89
C VAL A 323 35.52 -10.15 1.90
N GLY A 324 36.44 -9.44 2.57
CA GLY A 324 37.86 -9.81 2.65
C GLY A 324 38.58 -9.55 1.33
N ILE A 325 39.52 -8.60 1.33
CA ILE A 325 40.38 -8.34 0.18
C ILE A 325 41.76 -8.96 0.41
N LYS A 326 42.48 -9.30 -0.68
CA LYS A 326 43.89 -9.68 -0.60
C LYS A 326 44.75 -8.55 -1.15
N ILE A 327 45.53 -7.88 -0.32
CA ILE A 327 46.51 -6.91 -0.78
C ILE A 327 47.57 -7.65 -1.60
N ASN A 328 47.86 -7.17 -2.80
CA ASN A 328 48.87 -7.72 -3.69
C ASN A 328 50.13 -6.87 -3.66
N LYS A 329 49.98 -5.54 -3.66
CA LYS A 329 51.11 -4.63 -3.82
C LYS A 329 50.84 -3.27 -3.18
N LEU A 330 51.87 -2.68 -2.58
CA LEU A 330 51.87 -1.32 -2.05
C LEU A 330 53.06 -0.56 -2.64
N LYS A 331 52.81 0.64 -3.18
CA LYS A 331 53.84 1.55 -3.65
C LYS A 331 53.66 2.90 -2.99
N ILE A 332 54.74 3.42 -2.43
CA ILE A 332 54.78 4.63 -1.60
C ILE A 332 55.75 5.62 -2.23
N THR A 333 55.36 6.88 -2.33
CA THR A 333 56.24 7.97 -2.79
C THR A 333 56.05 9.20 -1.90
N ASN A 334 57.17 9.77 -1.44
CA ASN A 334 57.23 10.99 -0.64
C ASN A 334 56.33 11.00 0.62
N PHE A 335 56.22 9.87 1.31
CA PHE A 335 55.40 9.71 2.52
C PHE A 335 56.27 9.71 3.78
N GLN A 336 56.15 10.75 4.62
CA GLN A 336 56.95 10.95 5.83
C GLN A 336 58.47 10.85 5.55
N SER A 337 59.18 9.88 6.11
CA SER A 337 60.61 9.66 5.82
C SER A 337 60.86 8.80 4.59
N ILE A 338 59.82 8.26 3.95
CA ILE A 338 59.93 7.36 2.79
C ILE A 338 59.96 8.20 1.50
N SER A 339 61.06 8.14 0.75
CA SER A 339 61.14 8.75 -0.58
C SER A 339 60.44 7.91 -1.64
N SER A 340 60.80 6.62 -1.72
CA SER A 340 60.16 5.64 -2.60
C SER A 340 60.31 4.26 -1.98
N PHE A 341 59.22 3.50 -1.88
CA PHE A 341 59.25 2.12 -1.42
C PHE A 341 58.14 1.31 -2.07
N GLU A 342 58.43 0.06 -2.40
CA GLU A 342 57.49 -0.87 -3.01
C GLU A 342 57.54 -2.20 -2.26
N LEU A 343 56.38 -2.72 -1.89
CA LEU A 343 56.24 -3.98 -1.16
C LEU A 343 55.22 -4.87 -1.86
N ASP A 344 55.67 -6.08 -2.22
CA ASP A 344 54.85 -7.13 -2.80
C ASP A 344 54.32 -8.06 -1.69
N PHE A 345 53.00 -8.15 -1.59
CA PHE A 345 52.27 -8.98 -0.63
C PHE A 345 51.88 -10.35 -1.23
N THR A 346 52.21 -10.60 -2.49
CA THR A 346 51.96 -11.90 -3.14
C THR A 346 52.72 -13.00 -2.41
N ASN A 347 52.01 -14.11 -2.11
CA ASN A 347 52.51 -15.24 -1.33
C ASN A 347 53.09 -14.86 0.05
N LEU A 348 52.64 -13.74 0.63
CA LEU A 348 52.97 -13.39 1.99
C LEU A 348 52.23 -14.32 2.95
N LYS A 349 52.91 -14.77 4.01
CA LYS A 349 52.30 -15.45 5.16
C LYS A 349 52.68 -14.73 6.46
N GLU A 350 53.96 -14.40 6.57
CA GLU A 350 54.53 -13.60 7.65
C GLU A 350 55.54 -12.60 7.06
N LEU A 351 55.61 -11.40 7.62
CA LEU A 351 56.63 -10.39 7.34
C LEU A 351 57.13 -9.77 8.63
N LEU A 352 58.45 -9.65 8.79
CA LEU A 352 59.05 -8.85 9.85
C LEU A 352 59.64 -7.56 9.28
N ILE A 353 59.18 -6.40 9.75
CA ILE A 353 59.79 -5.10 9.47
C ILE A 353 60.58 -4.66 10.72
N VAL A 354 61.90 -4.67 10.64
CA VAL A 354 62.79 -4.43 11.79
C VAL A 354 63.74 -3.27 11.57
N GLY A 355 63.99 -2.48 12.61
CA GLY A 355 64.89 -1.34 12.56
C GLY A 355 64.81 -0.44 13.79
N LYS A 356 65.74 0.51 13.92
CA LYS A 356 65.80 1.43 15.07
C LYS A 356 64.53 2.28 15.20
N ASN A 357 64.24 2.75 16.41
CA ASN A 357 63.12 3.67 16.64
C ASN A 357 63.29 4.95 15.81
N GLY A 358 62.20 5.39 15.17
CA GLY A 358 62.20 6.57 14.28
C GLY A 358 62.76 6.34 12.86
N SER A 359 63.02 5.09 12.45
CA SER A 359 63.51 4.76 11.10
C SER A 359 62.44 4.78 10.00
N GLY A 360 61.15 4.91 10.35
CA GLY A 360 60.03 4.96 9.39
C GLY A 360 59.31 3.63 9.17
N LYS A 361 59.49 2.65 10.06
CA LYS A 361 58.87 1.31 9.95
C LYS A 361 57.33 1.38 9.92
N SER A 362 56.74 2.05 10.91
CA SER A 362 55.28 2.18 11.04
C SER A 362 54.67 3.02 9.90
N SER A 363 55.47 3.88 9.25
CA SER A 363 55.05 4.69 8.10
C SER A 363 54.62 3.84 6.90
N VAL A 364 55.13 2.59 6.78
CA VAL A 364 54.68 1.65 5.75
C VAL A 364 53.19 1.34 5.91
N PHE A 365 52.76 0.95 7.12
CA PHE A 365 51.35 0.68 7.38
C PHE A 365 50.51 1.96 7.36
N SER A 366 51.01 3.08 7.92
CA SER A 366 50.30 4.36 7.85
C SER A 366 50.00 4.78 6.40
N SER A 367 50.88 4.45 5.45
CA SER A 367 50.65 4.72 4.03
C SER A 367 49.55 3.82 3.43
N LEU A 368 49.53 2.53 3.76
CA LEU A 368 48.48 1.60 3.34
C LEU A 368 47.12 2.05 3.90
N PHE A 369 47.07 2.42 5.18
CA PHE A 369 45.85 2.95 5.80
C PHE A 369 45.38 4.23 5.10
N PHE A 370 46.29 5.17 4.85
CA PHE A 370 45.99 6.39 4.10
C PHE A 370 45.45 6.08 2.70
N ALA A 371 46.02 5.11 1.98
CA ALA A 371 45.51 4.72 0.67
C ALA A 371 44.06 4.23 0.75
N LEU A 372 43.76 3.33 1.69
CA LEU A 372 42.44 2.72 1.87
C LEU A 372 41.39 3.72 2.39
N THR A 373 41.73 4.58 3.35
CA THR A 373 40.75 5.40 4.09
C THR A 373 40.80 6.90 3.76
N GLY A 374 41.94 7.39 3.30
CA GLY A 374 42.22 8.82 3.13
C GLY A 374 42.49 9.57 4.41
N GLU A 375 42.51 8.88 5.54
CA GLU A 375 42.71 9.44 6.87
C GLU A 375 44.01 8.96 7.50
N MET A 376 44.35 9.52 8.66
CA MET A 376 45.49 9.10 9.46
C MET A 376 45.02 8.23 10.62
N ASP A 377 45.95 7.50 11.20
CA ASP A 377 45.78 6.81 12.47
C ASP A 377 45.73 7.78 13.68
N ARG A 378 45.90 9.10 13.46
CA ARG A 378 45.91 10.17 14.47
C ARG A 378 45.28 11.46 13.95
N ASP A 379 44.59 12.20 14.82
CA ASP A 379 44.09 13.56 14.52
C ASP A 379 45.26 14.53 14.29
N SER A 380 45.61 14.76 13.03
CA SER A 380 46.67 15.70 12.64
C SER A 380 46.48 16.23 11.22
N ASP A 381 47.20 17.30 10.88
CA ASP A 381 47.20 17.83 9.51
C ASP A 381 47.78 16.79 8.55
N LEU A 382 46.96 16.33 7.61
CA LEU A 382 47.32 15.42 6.54
C LEU A 382 48.50 15.93 5.68
N ASN A 383 48.82 17.23 5.67
CA ASN A 383 50.05 17.73 5.03
C ASN A 383 51.33 17.26 5.75
N GLY A 384 51.24 16.89 7.03
CA GLY A 384 52.32 16.28 7.79
C GLY A 384 52.72 14.89 7.30
N LEU A 385 51.90 14.26 6.45
CA LEU A 385 52.25 13.02 5.75
C LEU A 385 53.23 13.26 4.60
N ILE A 386 53.31 14.48 4.06
CA ILE A 386 54.17 14.79 2.92
C ILE A 386 55.61 14.89 3.42
N LYS A 387 56.52 14.15 2.79
CA LYS A 387 57.94 14.15 3.11
C LYS A 387 58.49 15.58 3.15
N PHE A 388 59.37 15.84 4.12
CA PHE A 388 60.03 17.15 4.22
C PHE A 388 60.83 17.46 2.95
N GLY A 389 60.61 18.66 2.41
CA GLY A 389 61.20 19.13 1.14
C GLY A 389 60.33 18.89 -0.10
N GLU A 390 59.25 18.11 0.02
CA GLU A 390 58.37 17.74 -1.10
C GLU A 390 57.02 18.48 -1.01
N ASP A 391 56.39 18.70 -2.17
CA ASP A 391 55.08 19.34 -2.29
C ASP A 391 53.91 18.35 -2.47
N GLU A 392 54.20 17.10 -2.80
CA GLU A 392 53.22 16.03 -3.05
C GLU A 392 53.68 14.68 -2.48
N LEU A 393 52.72 13.88 -2.03
CA LEU A 393 52.85 12.44 -1.77
C LEU A 393 51.89 11.65 -2.66
N SER A 394 52.24 10.39 -2.94
CA SER A 394 51.33 9.43 -3.57
C SER A 394 51.50 8.04 -2.99
N VAL A 395 50.37 7.31 -2.86
CA VAL A 395 50.33 5.91 -2.45
C VAL A 395 49.44 5.15 -3.41
N GLU A 396 49.93 4.02 -3.91
CA GLU A 396 49.20 3.11 -4.78
C GLU A 396 49.05 1.75 -4.08
N VAL A 397 47.84 1.20 -4.06
CA VAL A 397 47.55 -0.13 -3.50
C VAL A 397 46.83 -0.95 -4.54
N GLU A 398 47.36 -2.14 -4.82
CA GLU A 398 46.71 -3.14 -5.66
C GLU A 398 46.20 -4.27 -4.78
N PHE A 399 44.96 -4.69 -4.97
CA PHE A 399 44.33 -5.78 -4.22
C PHE A 399 43.39 -6.61 -5.08
N SER A 400 43.20 -7.86 -4.69
CA SER A 400 42.27 -8.79 -5.33
C SER A 400 41.03 -9.00 -4.47
N LEU A 401 39.87 -9.07 -5.13
CA LEU A 401 38.61 -9.54 -4.56
C LEU A 401 38.05 -10.64 -5.48
N GLY A 402 38.14 -11.89 -5.05
CA GLY A 402 37.89 -13.03 -5.95
C GLY A 402 38.85 -13.01 -7.14
N GLU A 403 38.32 -13.02 -8.36
CA GLU A 403 39.10 -12.93 -9.60
C GLU A 403 39.35 -11.50 -10.08
N GLN A 404 38.75 -10.49 -9.42
CA GLN A 404 38.80 -9.09 -9.85
C GLN A 404 40.03 -8.40 -9.25
N LEU A 405 40.71 -7.60 -10.06
CA LEU A 405 41.87 -6.81 -9.64
C LEU A 405 41.48 -5.35 -9.48
N TYR A 406 41.77 -4.79 -8.31
CA TYR A 406 41.53 -3.40 -8.00
C TYR A 406 42.84 -2.65 -7.73
N LYS A 407 42.84 -1.37 -8.09
CA LYS A 407 43.91 -0.44 -7.78
C LYS A 407 43.34 0.86 -7.22
N ILE A 408 43.84 1.27 -6.06
CA ILE A 408 43.58 2.57 -5.44
C ILE A 408 44.82 3.42 -5.62
N GLU A 409 44.67 4.61 -6.21
CA GLU A 409 45.73 5.62 -6.29
C GLU A 409 45.27 6.85 -5.51
N ARG A 410 46.01 7.18 -4.45
CA ARG A 410 45.73 8.36 -3.64
C ARG A 410 46.94 9.27 -3.59
N SER A 411 46.75 10.54 -3.88
CA SER A 411 47.78 11.56 -3.73
C SER A 411 47.29 12.73 -2.89
N ARG A 412 48.24 13.48 -2.32
CA ARG A 412 47.96 14.74 -1.63
C ARG A 412 49.03 15.76 -1.97
N HIS A 413 48.59 16.92 -2.46
CA HIS A 413 49.43 18.06 -2.76
C HIS A 413 49.15 19.19 -1.75
N ARG A 414 50.21 19.82 -1.21
CA ARG A 414 50.09 20.88 -0.18
C ARG A 414 49.13 22.01 -0.57
N LYS A 415 49.10 22.37 -1.86
CA LYS A 415 48.30 23.48 -2.40
C LYS A 415 47.04 23.05 -3.16
N ASN A 416 47.02 21.82 -3.69
CA ASN A 416 45.98 21.39 -4.66
C ASN A 416 45.02 20.34 -4.06
N GLY A 417 45.19 19.99 -2.78
CA GLY A 417 44.33 19.04 -2.08
C GLY A 417 44.66 17.58 -2.41
N SER A 418 43.73 16.68 -2.09
CA SER A 418 43.88 15.24 -2.33
C SER A 418 43.28 14.82 -3.67
N LEU A 419 43.83 13.77 -4.27
CA LEU A 419 43.24 13.05 -5.40
C LEU A 419 43.01 11.59 -5.00
N LEU A 420 41.95 11.01 -5.56
CA LEU A 420 41.57 9.61 -5.35
C LEU A 420 41.06 9.02 -6.65
N ASN A 421 41.77 8.01 -7.16
CA ASN A 421 41.33 7.16 -8.26
C ASN A 421 41.10 5.74 -7.73
N LEU A 422 40.00 5.16 -8.17
CA LEU A 422 39.72 3.73 -8.04
C LEU A 422 39.68 3.15 -9.45
N ILE A 423 40.38 2.04 -9.66
CA ILE A 423 40.47 1.34 -10.94
C ILE A 423 40.14 -0.14 -10.67
N ARG A 424 39.32 -0.73 -11.54
CA ARG A 424 38.99 -2.15 -11.53
C ARG A 424 39.29 -2.73 -12.90
N ASP A 425 40.13 -3.75 -12.95
CA ASP A 425 40.51 -4.45 -14.18
C ASP A 425 40.97 -3.47 -15.30
N GLY A 426 41.67 -2.40 -14.91
CA GLY A 426 42.16 -1.34 -15.80
C GLY A 426 41.14 -0.24 -16.14
N VAL A 427 39.88 -0.37 -15.71
CA VAL A 427 38.81 0.61 -15.95
C VAL A 427 38.62 1.52 -14.74
N SER A 428 38.58 2.84 -14.94
CA SER A 428 38.35 3.78 -13.84
C SER A 428 36.92 3.69 -13.30
N MET A 429 36.80 3.57 -11.98
CA MET A 429 35.56 3.63 -11.21
C MET A 429 35.46 4.93 -10.39
N ARG A 430 36.23 5.96 -10.76
CA ARG A 430 36.19 7.26 -10.07
C ARG A 430 34.81 7.89 -10.22
N THR A 431 34.24 8.35 -9.11
CA THR A 431 32.94 9.06 -9.10
C THR A 431 33.15 10.58 -9.12
N ASN A 432 32.05 11.34 -9.14
CA ASN A 432 32.07 12.81 -9.21
C ASN A 432 32.77 13.48 -8.02
N THR A 433 32.88 12.81 -6.86
CA THR A 433 33.52 13.37 -5.67
C THR A 433 34.46 12.36 -5.01
N ILE A 434 35.45 12.86 -4.27
CA ILE A 434 36.35 12.01 -3.46
C ILE A 434 35.54 11.24 -2.42
N SER A 435 34.55 11.87 -1.79
CA SER A 435 33.71 11.23 -0.77
C SER A 435 32.89 10.08 -1.33
N ASN A 436 32.26 10.24 -2.51
CA ASN A 436 31.51 9.15 -3.14
C ASN A 436 32.43 8.02 -3.59
N THR A 437 33.63 8.34 -4.09
CA THR A 437 34.64 7.34 -4.46
C THR A 437 35.17 6.60 -3.23
N GLN A 438 35.32 7.30 -2.10
CA GLN A 438 35.71 6.71 -0.82
C GLN A 438 34.65 5.75 -0.30
N ASN A 439 33.37 6.13 -0.38
CA ASN A 439 32.28 5.25 0.02
C ASN A 439 32.23 4.01 -0.85
N LEU A 440 32.41 4.15 -2.17
CA LEU A 440 32.51 3.02 -3.08
C LEU A 440 33.67 2.08 -2.71
N ILE A 441 34.83 2.61 -2.29
CA ILE A 441 35.93 1.79 -1.77
C ILE A 441 35.49 1.01 -0.52
N TYR A 442 34.85 1.68 0.44
CA TYR A 442 34.35 0.99 1.65
C TYR A 442 33.30 -0.08 1.32
N ASP A 443 32.44 0.16 0.34
CA ASP A 443 31.41 -0.78 -0.09
C ASP A 443 32.04 -1.98 -0.81
N ILE A 444 33.10 -1.78 -1.60
CA ILE A 444 33.88 -2.85 -2.24
C ILE A 444 34.62 -3.70 -1.21
N ILE A 445 35.28 -3.07 -0.22
CA ILE A 445 36.00 -3.79 0.84
C ILE A 445 35.01 -4.45 1.82
N GLY A 446 33.80 -3.90 1.92
CA GLY A 446 32.77 -4.39 2.80
C GLY A 446 33.00 -3.99 4.27
N CYS A 447 33.72 -2.90 4.54
CA CYS A 447 33.98 -2.47 5.92
C CYS A 447 34.22 -0.97 6.04
N SER A 448 34.03 -0.43 7.24
CA SER A 448 34.35 0.97 7.53
C SER A 448 35.84 1.17 7.87
N LYS A 449 36.28 2.43 8.00
CA LYS A 449 37.62 2.73 8.50
C LYS A 449 37.83 2.21 9.92
N GLU A 450 36.80 2.27 10.76
CA GLU A 450 36.83 1.79 12.14
C GLU A 450 37.02 0.28 12.17
N ASP A 451 36.39 -0.46 11.26
CA ASP A 451 36.57 -1.91 11.14
C ASP A 451 38.01 -2.27 10.75
N ILE A 452 38.59 -1.58 9.75
CA ILE A 452 39.99 -1.79 9.34
C ILE A 452 40.93 -1.54 10.52
N PHE A 453 40.72 -0.45 11.26
CA PHE A 453 41.53 -0.13 12.42
C PHE A 453 41.38 -1.15 13.54
N THR A 454 40.14 -1.54 13.85
CA THR A 454 39.80 -2.44 14.97
C THR A 454 40.30 -3.86 14.76
N PHE A 455 40.23 -4.37 13.53
CA PHE A 455 40.50 -5.79 13.24
C PHE A 455 41.82 -6.05 12.50
N CYS A 456 42.46 -5.03 11.92
CA CYS A 456 43.68 -5.22 11.11
C CYS A 456 44.90 -4.47 11.62
N TYR A 457 44.77 -3.52 12.56
CA TYR A 457 45.91 -2.74 13.05
C TYR A 457 46.00 -2.66 14.56
N PHE A 458 47.13 -3.14 15.08
CA PHE A 458 47.39 -3.19 16.51
C PHE A 458 48.76 -2.56 16.78
N SER A 459 48.79 -1.29 17.20
CA SER A 459 50.02 -0.54 17.51
C SER A 459 50.11 -0.16 18.97
N ALA A 460 51.28 -0.25 19.59
CA ALA A 460 51.50 0.13 20.99
C ALA A 460 51.07 1.58 21.34
N ASN A 461 51.09 2.51 20.37
CA ASN A 461 50.74 3.91 20.60
C ASN A 461 49.23 4.23 20.48
N ASN A 462 48.48 3.45 19.70
CA ASN A 462 47.08 3.75 19.39
C ASN A 462 46.10 2.61 19.74
N TYR A 463 46.61 1.40 20.03
CA TYR A 463 45.79 0.26 20.44
C TYR A 463 45.56 0.27 21.95
N VAL A 464 44.29 0.19 22.34
CA VAL A 464 43.88 -0.10 23.72
C VAL A 464 43.39 -1.54 23.75
N SER A 465 44.02 -2.36 24.60
CA SER A 465 43.61 -3.75 24.84
C SER A 465 42.11 -3.84 25.04
N PHE A 466 41.46 -4.84 24.43
CA PHE A 466 40.04 -5.12 24.63
C PHE A 466 39.66 -5.11 26.12
N SER A 467 40.50 -5.73 26.97
CA SER A 467 40.27 -5.81 28.42
C SER A 467 40.25 -4.45 29.13
N SER A 468 40.90 -3.43 28.56
CA SER A 468 40.99 -2.07 29.08
C SER A 468 39.97 -1.09 28.47
N LEU A 469 39.25 -1.50 27.42
CA LEU A 469 38.21 -0.69 26.81
C LEU A 469 37.01 -0.47 27.74
N LYS A 470 36.26 0.62 27.49
CA LYS A 470 34.96 0.84 28.14
C LYS A 470 33.92 -0.13 27.58
N ASP A 471 32.87 -0.43 28.35
CA ASP A 471 31.83 -1.38 27.94
C ASP A 471 31.15 -1.03 26.61
N ALA A 472 30.95 0.25 26.30
CA ALA A 472 30.40 0.67 25.02
C ALA A 472 31.30 0.28 23.83
N GLN A 473 32.63 0.39 23.98
CA GLN A 473 33.59 0.02 22.94
C GLN A 473 33.74 -1.50 22.84
N LYS A 474 33.76 -2.20 23.99
CA LYS A 474 33.74 -3.67 24.01
C LYS A 474 32.49 -4.23 23.34
N TYR A 475 31.34 -3.61 23.61
CA TYR A 475 30.07 -3.94 22.96
C TYR A 475 30.19 -3.80 21.44
N GLN A 476 30.71 -2.69 20.92
CA GLN A 476 30.88 -2.48 19.47
C GLN A 476 31.71 -3.58 18.80
N ILE A 477 32.80 -4.01 19.43
CA ILE A 477 33.66 -5.08 18.90
C ILE A 477 32.91 -6.42 18.90
N VAL A 478 32.32 -6.79 20.04
CA VAL A 478 31.64 -8.09 20.19
C VAL A 478 30.34 -8.13 19.38
N SER A 479 29.62 -7.03 19.26
CA SER A 479 28.40 -6.93 18.43
C SER A 479 28.72 -7.14 16.96
N LYS A 480 29.86 -6.60 16.48
CA LYS A 480 30.31 -6.83 15.11
C LYS A 480 30.71 -8.29 14.87
N LEU A 481 31.39 -8.92 15.82
CA LEU A 481 31.71 -10.36 15.76
C LEU A 481 30.45 -11.24 15.80
N ALA A 482 29.45 -10.81 16.58
CA ALA A 482 28.14 -11.45 16.71
C ALA A 482 27.17 -11.15 15.55
N LYS A 483 27.61 -10.35 14.56
CA LYS A 483 26.79 -9.89 13.42
C LYS A 483 25.45 -9.27 13.83
N LEU A 484 25.47 -8.46 14.89
CA LEU A 484 24.25 -7.79 15.39
C LEU A 484 23.73 -6.69 14.46
N ASP A 485 24.41 -6.39 13.35
CA ASP A 485 23.95 -5.41 12.35
C ASP A 485 22.49 -5.67 11.91
N ARG A 486 22.11 -6.94 11.75
CA ARG A 486 20.72 -7.32 11.41
C ARG A 486 19.75 -7.12 12.59
N ILE A 487 20.20 -7.36 13.82
CA ILE A 487 19.41 -7.07 15.03
C ILE A 487 19.18 -5.56 15.17
N ASP A 488 20.17 -4.75 14.82
CA ASP A 488 20.06 -3.29 14.85
C ASP A 488 18.99 -2.82 13.85
N SER A 489 18.97 -3.37 12.63
CA SER A 489 17.90 -3.11 11.64
C SER A 489 16.51 -3.55 12.12
N ILE A 490 16.39 -4.74 12.73
CA ILE A 490 15.14 -5.23 13.30
C ILE A 490 14.68 -4.32 14.44
N ARG A 491 15.60 -3.86 15.30
CA ARG A 491 15.31 -2.95 16.40
C ARG A 491 14.76 -1.62 15.90
N ASP A 492 15.37 -1.02 14.89
CA ASP A 492 14.90 0.24 14.33
C ASP A 492 13.50 0.10 13.73
N SER A 493 13.26 -1.01 13.03
CA SER A 493 11.94 -1.34 12.46
C SER A 493 10.89 -1.57 13.54
N ALA A 494 11.24 -2.34 14.59
CA ALA A 494 10.37 -2.58 15.74
C ALA A 494 10.04 -1.28 16.50
N ILE A 495 11.01 -0.37 16.64
CA ILE A 495 10.79 0.96 17.24
C ILE A 495 9.81 1.80 16.39
N SER A 496 9.92 1.77 15.06
CA SER A 496 8.98 2.45 14.16
C SER A 496 7.57 1.88 14.33
N LYS A 497 7.42 0.56 14.22
CA LYS A 497 6.13 -0.14 14.38
C LYS A 497 5.51 0.07 15.76
N PHE A 498 6.32 0.09 16.81
CA PHE A 498 5.87 0.43 18.15
C PHE A 498 5.30 1.86 18.22
N LYS A 499 5.98 2.85 17.62
CA LYS A 499 5.49 4.24 17.58
C LYS A 499 4.19 4.37 16.78
N GLU A 500 4.12 3.74 15.60
CA GLU A 500 2.91 3.68 14.75
C GLU A 500 1.73 3.08 15.53
N SER A 501 1.94 1.92 16.16
CA SER A 501 0.91 1.23 16.95
C SER A 501 0.46 2.06 18.15
N LYS A 502 1.40 2.74 18.84
CA LYS A 502 1.08 3.63 19.96
C LYS A 502 0.23 4.82 19.52
N GLN A 503 0.52 5.39 18.35
CA GLN A 503 -0.31 6.44 17.77
C GLN A 503 -1.69 5.91 17.38
N SER A 504 -1.78 4.70 16.82
CA SER A 504 -3.05 4.05 16.48
C SER A 504 -3.95 3.85 17.70
N VAL A 505 -3.37 3.39 18.82
CA VAL A 505 -4.09 3.30 20.11
C VAL A 505 -4.61 4.68 20.50
N SER A 506 -3.74 5.70 20.52
CA SER A 506 -4.14 7.07 20.89
C SER A 506 -5.28 7.61 20.03
N ASN A 507 -5.24 7.38 18.71
CA ASN A 507 -6.27 7.85 17.78
C ASN A 507 -7.60 7.12 18.02
N SER A 508 -7.55 5.80 18.18
CA SER A 508 -8.75 4.96 18.39
C SER A 508 -9.40 5.27 19.74
N THR A 509 -8.61 5.44 20.80
CA THR A 509 -9.11 5.86 22.13
C THR A 509 -9.72 7.25 22.09
N TYR A 510 -9.11 8.19 21.35
CA TYR A 510 -9.70 9.52 21.16
C TYR A 510 -11.04 9.47 20.44
N TYR A 511 -11.13 8.70 19.35
CA TYR A 511 -12.38 8.52 18.61
C TYR A 511 -13.48 7.90 19.49
N LEU A 512 -13.15 6.85 20.24
CA LEU A 512 -14.06 6.25 21.22
C LEU A 512 -14.55 7.29 22.25
N SER A 513 -13.64 8.07 22.84
CA SER A 513 -14.00 9.10 23.82
C SER A 513 -14.93 10.18 23.26
N LYS A 514 -14.80 10.49 21.96
CA LYS A 514 -15.69 11.42 21.26
C LYS A 514 -17.09 10.83 21.11
N LEU A 515 -17.19 9.57 20.66
CA LEU A 515 -18.47 8.89 20.52
C LEU A 515 -19.19 8.70 21.86
N GLU A 516 -18.46 8.37 22.93
CA GLU A 516 -19.01 8.26 24.29
C GLU A 516 -19.58 9.60 24.78
N LYS A 517 -18.91 10.71 24.44
CA LYS A 517 -19.42 12.05 24.72
C LYS A 517 -20.69 12.36 23.91
N ASP A 518 -20.69 12.09 22.60
CA ASP A 518 -21.84 12.32 21.72
C ASP A 518 -23.07 11.51 22.19
N LEU A 519 -22.85 10.27 22.64
CA LEU A 519 -23.88 9.42 23.26
C LEU A 519 -24.43 10.06 24.53
N SER A 520 -23.55 10.53 25.43
CA SER A 520 -23.98 11.22 26.65
C SER A 520 -24.81 12.47 26.36
N ASP A 521 -24.42 13.27 25.36
CA ASP A 521 -25.16 14.46 24.93
C ASP A 521 -26.54 14.08 24.33
N ALA A 522 -26.64 12.97 23.60
CA ALA A 522 -27.91 12.44 23.08
C ALA A 522 -28.84 11.91 24.20
N GLU A 523 -28.32 11.15 25.15
CA GLU A 523 -29.07 10.65 26.31
C GLU A 523 -29.56 11.82 27.19
N ASN A 524 -28.75 12.86 27.36
CA ASN A 524 -29.17 14.08 28.03
C ASN A 524 -30.32 14.77 27.28
N ARG A 525 -30.21 14.94 25.95
CA ARG A 525 -31.30 15.49 25.13
C ARG A 525 -32.60 14.73 25.33
N LEU A 526 -32.56 13.40 25.37
CA LEU A 526 -33.73 12.54 25.61
C LEU A 526 -34.35 12.78 27.00
N ASN A 527 -33.52 12.85 28.05
CA ASN A 527 -33.98 13.06 29.43
C ASN A 527 -34.66 14.43 29.68
N PHE A 528 -34.38 15.44 28.85
CA PHE A 528 -34.96 16.78 28.98
C PHE A 528 -36.28 16.97 28.22
N ILE A 529 -36.82 15.93 27.56
CA ILE A 529 -38.11 16.02 26.83
C ILE A 529 -39.30 15.75 27.78
N PRO A 530 -40.25 16.69 27.95
CA PRO A 530 -41.43 16.49 28.79
C PRO A 530 -42.48 15.60 28.11
N VAL A 531 -42.77 14.42 28.67
CA VAL A 531 -43.77 13.46 28.16
C VAL A 531 -45.15 13.71 28.80
N GLN A 532 -46.23 13.77 28.00
CA GLN A 532 -47.62 13.79 28.48
C GLN A 532 -48.48 12.68 27.80
N ASP A 533 -49.29 11.99 28.60
CA ASP A 533 -50.02 10.72 28.34
C ASP A 533 -51.17 10.77 27.29
N THR A 534 -50.94 10.82 25.98
CA THR A 534 -52.03 10.58 24.99
C THR A 534 -51.51 9.90 23.73
N SER A 535 -52.22 8.89 23.21
CA SER A 535 -51.69 7.96 22.18
C SER A 535 -51.89 8.46 20.73
N LEU A 536 -50.92 8.16 19.86
CA LEU A 536 -50.93 8.51 18.42
C LEU A 536 -52.13 7.93 17.64
N SER A 537 -52.60 6.73 18.03
CA SER A 537 -53.72 6.05 17.38
C SER A 537 -55.05 6.82 17.42
N GLU A 538 -55.26 7.63 18.48
CA GLU A 538 -56.48 8.41 18.66
C GLU A 538 -56.48 9.65 17.75
N ILE A 539 -55.30 10.21 17.45
CA ILE A 539 -55.14 11.40 16.60
C ILE A 539 -55.37 11.05 15.13
N GLU A 540 -54.85 9.91 14.66
CA GLU A 540 -55.09 9.42 13.28
C GLU A 540 -56.57 9.14 13.03
N SER A 541 -57.23 8.49 14.00
CA SER A 541 -58.68 8.25 13.96
C SER A 541 -59.50 9.54 13.78
N TRP A 542 -59.14 10.62 14.47
CA TRP A 542 -59.81 11.92 14.31
C TRP A 542 -59.53 12.59 12.96
N LYS A 543 -58.31 12.46 12.41
CA LYS A 543 -57.96 12.98 11.08
C LYS A 543 -58.77 12.28 9.98
N GLU A 544 -58.94 10.96 10.06
CA GLU A 544 -59.78 10.19 9.14
C GLU A 544 -61.28 10.57 9.24
N GLU A 545 -61.80 10.75 10.46
CA GLU A 545 -63.19 11.20 10.62
C GLU A 545 -63.41 12.62 10.08
N CYS A 546 -62.44 13.52 10.22
CA CYS A 546 -62.49 14.89 9.68
C CYS A 546 -62.53 14.91 8.14
N THR A 547 -61.71 14.09 7.49
CA THR A 547 -61.67 13.95 6.03
C THR A 547 -62.98 13.35 5.51
N LYS A 548 -63.51 12.31 6.19
CA LYS A 548 -64.81 11.72 5.87
C LYS A 548 -65.93 12.75 5.96
N CYS A 549 -66.03 13.50 7.06
CA CYS A 549 -67.03 14.56 7.23
C CYS A 549 -66.92 15.64 6.13
N SER A 550 -65.70 16.02 5.73
CA SER A 550 -65.49 17.02 4.67
C SER A 550 -66.01 16.55 3.31
N SER A 551 -65.69 15.31 2.93
CA SER A 551 -66.14 14.73 1.67
C SER A 551 -67.68 14.60 1.59
N GLU A 552 -68.33 14.32 2.72
CA GLU A 552 -69.78 14.14 2.79
C GLU A 552 -70.53 15.48 2.75
N ILE A 553 -69.97 16.52 3.39
CA ILE A 553 -70.46 17.90 3.28
C ILE A 553 -70.40 18.39 1.82
N GLU A 554 -69.29 18.13 1.13
CA GLU A 554 -69.11 18.56 -0.27
C GLU A 554 -70.16 17.94 -1.20
N LYS A 555 -70.38 16.63 -1.09
CA LYS A 555 -71.43 15.92 -1.86
C LYS A 555 -72.82 16.50 -1.62
N LEU A 556 -73.16 16.77 -0.36
CA LEU A 556 -74.47 17.34 0.00
C LEU A 556 -74.63 18.79 -0.49
N LEU A 557 -73.57 19.59 -0.49
CA LEU A 557 -73.58 20.96 -1.02
C LEU A 557 -73.79 20.99 -2.54
N ILE A 558 -73.15 20.08 -3.29
CA ILE A 558 -73.38 19.93 -4.73
C ILE A 558 -74.85 19.58 -4.99
N SER A 559 -75.37 18.56 -4.31
CA SER A 559 -76.79 18.15 -4.47
C SER A 559 -77.77 19.26 -4.08
N LYS A 560 -77.42 20.13 -3.11
CA LYS A 560 -78.23 21.29 -2.74
C LYS A 560 -78.25 22.36 -3.84
N SER A 561 -77.09 22.67 -4.42
CA SER A 561 -76.97 23.64 -5.52
C SER A 561 -77.77 23.23 -6.76
N GLU A 562 -77.74 21.95 -7.11
CA GLU A 562 -78.53 21.40 -8.22
C GLU A 562 -80.04 21.53 -7.94
N HIS A 563 -80.46 21.18 -6.73
CA HIS A 563 -81.87 21.26 -6.32
C HIS A 563 -82.39 22.71 -6.31
N ASP A 564 -81.60 23.65 -5.77
CA ASP A 564 -81.93 25.09 -5.76
C ASP A 564 -82.03 25.65 -7.19
N SER A 565 -81.18 25.18 -8.11
CA SER A 565 -81.21 25.58 -9.53
C SER A 565 -82.49 25.10 -10.22
N MET A 566 -82.90 23.86 -9.97
CA MET A 566 -84.16 23.30 -10.48
C MET A 566 -85.36 24.09 -9.96
N ILE A 567 -85.41 24.41 -8.66
CA ILE A 567 -86.49 25.22 -8.07
C ILE A 567 -86.60 26.58 -8.77
N LYS A 568 -85.46 27.23 -9.00
CA LYS A 568 -85.42 28.54 -9.66
C LYS A 568 -85.93 28.48 -11.09
N GLU A 569 -85.52 27.48 -11.86
CA GLU A 569 -85.96 27.28 -13.25
C GLU A 569 -87.48 27.02 -13.32
N GLN A 570 -88.00 26.17 -12.44
CA GLN A 570 -89.44 25.89 -12.33
C GLN A 570 -90.23 27.14 -11.95
N SER A 571 -89.72 27.96 -11.02
CA SER A 571 -90.38 29.21 -10.62
C SER A 571 -90.53 30.21 -11.78
N LEU A 572 -89.51 30.30 -12.66
CA LEU A 572 -89.54 31.13 -13.86
C LEU A 572 -90.54 30.59 -14.89
N LEU A 573 -90.61 29.27 -15.03
CA LEU A 573 -91.59 28.60 -15.89
C LEU A 573 -93.02 28.87 -15.42
N ASP A 574 -93.29 28.77 -14.12
CA ASP A 574 -94.62 29.02 -13.54
C ASP A 574 -95.09 30.46 -13.76
N VAL A 575 -94.18 31.44 -13.71
CA VAL A 575 -94.48 32.84 -14.05
C VAL A 575 -94.87 32.96 -15.52
N LYS A 576 -94.12 32.34 -16.44
CA LYS A 576 -94.42 32.33 -17.89
C LYS A 576 -95.74 31.65 -18.20
N ILE A 577 -96.05 30.52 -17.55
CA ILE A 577 -97.34 29.82 -17.69
C ILE A 577 -98.48 30.74 -17.26
N LYS A 578 -98.36 31.39 -16.10
CA LYS A 578 -99.38 32.32 -15.59
C LYS A 578 -99.57 33.53 -16.51
N SER A 579 -98.50 34.14 -17.01
CA SER A 579 -98.60 35.33 -17.89
C SER A 579 -99.24 34.98 -19.23
N THR A 580 -98.78 33.90 -19.86
CA THR A 580 -99.25 33.46 -21.20
C THR A 580 -100.70 32.99 -21.15
N LYS A 581 -101.12 32.34 -20.04
CA LYS A 581 -102.54 31.99 -19.82
C LYS A 581 -103.43 33.23 -19.73
N ARG A 582 -103.00 34.25 -18.98
CA ARG A 582 -103.75 35.52 -18.87
C ARG A 582 -103.86 36.23 -20.22
N GLU A 583 -102.78 36.25 -21.00
CA GLU A 583 -102.77 36.81 -22.34
C GLU A 583 -103.73 36.06 -23.28
N PHE A 584 -103.69 34.72 -23.27
CA PHE A 584 -104.62 33.87 -24.02
C PHE A 584 -106.09 34.15 -23.64
N ASP A 585 -106.40 34.21 -22.34
CA ASP A 585 -107.76 34.49 -21.87
C ASP A 585 -108.23 35.90 -22.28
N SER A 586 -107.34 36.90 -22.22
CA SER A 586 -107.64 38.28 -22.66
C SER A 586 -107.92 38.36 -24.16
N LEU A 587 -107.06 37.78 -24.99
CA LEU A 587 -107.22 37.77 -26.45
C LEU A 587 -108.49 37.01 -26.87
N LYS A 588 -108.81 35.91 -26.19
CA LYS A 588 -110.06 35.17 -26.37
C LYS A 588 -111.29 36.04 -26.07
N ASN A 589 -111.25 36.82 -24.98
CA ASN A 589 -112.34 37.73 -24.64
C ASN A 589 -112.47 38.89 -25.64
N GLU A 590 -111.36 39.43 -26.14
CA GLU A 590 -111.36 40.45 -27.20
C GLU A 590 -111.95 39.90 -28.51
N PHE A 591 -111.60 38.66 -28.89
CA PHE A 591 -112.19 37.98 -30.05
C PHE A 591 -113.71 37.86 -29.94
N ILE A 592 -114.22 37.44 -28.77
CA ILE A 592 -115.67 37.34 -28.51
C ILE A 592 -116.33 38.71 -28.65
N ARG A 593 -115.73 39.76 -28.07
CA ARG A 593 -116.24 41.13 -28.15
C ARG A 593 -116.32 41.63 -29.60
N LEU A 594 -115.23 41.51 -30.37
CA LEU A 594 -115.19 41.95 -31.77
C LEU A 594 -116.18 41.17 -32.65
N THR A 595 -116.38 39.88 -32.35
CA THR A 595 -117.38 39.06 -33.05
C THR A 595 -118.80 39.56 -32.77
N ASN A 596 -119.13 39.83 -31.51
CA ASN A 596 -120.42 40.41 -31.14
C ASN A 596 -120.62 41.82 -31.73
N GLU A 597 -119.55 42.62 -31.84
CA GLU A 597 -119.58 43.95 -32.44
C GLU A 597 -119.84 43.89 -33.95
N LEU A 598 -119.23 42.93 -34.67
CA LEU A 598 -119.53 42.65 -36.08
C LEU A 598 -120.98 42.20 -36.27
N GLU A 599 -121.49 41.30 -35.41
CA GLU A 599 -122.89 40.86 -35.45
C GLU A 599 -123.87 42.00 -35.22
N ALA A 600 -123.54 42.93 -34.32
CA ALA A 600 -124.35 44.12 -34.08
C ALA A 600 -124.33 45.09 -35.26
N LEU A 601 -123.16 45.33 -35.87
CA LEU A 601 -123.03 46.22 -37.03
C LEU A 601 -123.76 45.67 -38.27
N ASN A 602 -123.82 44.35 -38.45
CA ASN A 602 -124.60 43.71 -39.51
C ASN A 602 -126.13 43.92 -39.39
N LYS A 603 -126.63 44.40 -38.25
CA LYS A 603 -128.06 44.75 -38.06
C LYS A 603 -128.41 46.17 -38.56
N ASN A 604 -127.47 46.88 -39.20
CA ASN A 604 -127.66 48.17 -39.88
C ASN A 604 -128.15 49.35 -39.02
N THR A 605 -128.01 49.27 -37.69
CA THR A 605 -128.42 50.32 -36.74
C THR A 605 -127.35 50.57 -35.67
N CYS A 606 -127.13 51.82 -35.29
CA CYS A 606 -126.15 52.22 -34.29
C CYS A 606 -126.59 51.85 -32.88
N SER A 607 -125.79 51.04 -32.17
CA SER A 607 -126.12 50.53 -30.82
C SER A 607 -126.16 51.60 -29.71
N THR A 608 -125.74 52.84 -29.99
CA THR A 608 -125.76 53.95 -29.01
C THR A 608 -126.86 54.96 -29.28
N CYS A 609 -127.20 55.25 -30.54
CA CYS A 609 -128.18 56.28 -30.90
C CYS A 609 -129.34 55.77 -31.78
N ASN A 610 -129.38 54.47 -32.06
CA ASN A 610 -130.41 53.78 -32.85
C ASN A 610 -130.65 54.32 -34.28
N GLN A 611 -129.76 55.18 -34.79
CA GLN A 611 -129.83 55.67 -36.17
C GLN A 611 -129.21 54.66 -37.15
N PRO A 612 -129.78 54.51 -38.36
CA PRO A 612 -129.22 53.65 -39.39
C PRO A 612 -127.87 54.19 -39.90
N TYR A 613 -126.87 53.31 -40.05
CA TYR A 613 -125.54 53.71 -40.52
C TYR A 613 -125.55 54.14 -42.00
N SER A 614 -124.78 55.18 -42.33
CA SER A 614 -124.54 55.61 -43.71
C SER A 614 -123.72 54.53 -44.46
N PRO A 615 -124.09 54.12 -45.70
CA PRO A 615 -123.52 52.94 -46.36
C PRO A 615 -121.98 52.93 -46.57
N PRO A 616 -121.31 54.07 -46.84
CA PRO A 616 -119.85 54.12 -46.96
C PRO A 616 -119.12 53.84 -45.64
N ASP A 617 -119.58 54.46 -44.53
CA ASP A 617 -118.91 54.39 -43.22
C ASP A 617 -119.02 52.99 -42.59
N LEU A 618 -120.12 52.28 -42.86
CA LEU A 618 -120.35 50.93 -42.35
C LEU A 618 -119.34 49.92 -42.95
N LYS A 619 -119.06 50.01 -44.25
CA LYS A 619 -118.11 49.11 -44.93
C LYS A 619 -116.68 49.29 -44.42
N GLU A 620 -116.25 50.53 -44.22
CA GLU A 620 -114.91 50.82 -43.68
C GLU A 620 -114.77 50.32 -42.24
N LYS A 621 -115.79 50.52 -41.40
CA LYS A 621 -115.78 50.06 -40.01
C LYS A 621 -115.81 48.53 -39.88
N ILE A 622 -116.59 47.84 -40.71
CA ILE A 622 -116.60 46.36 -40.76
C ILE A 622 -115.21 45.86 -41.18
N SER A 623 -114.63 46.40 -42.25
CA SER A 623 -113.29 45.99 -42.73
C SER A 623 -112.21 46.18 -41.65
N LEU A 624 -112.26 47.28 -40.89
CA LEU A 624 -111.32 47.54 -39.81
C LEU A 624 -111.45 46.52 -38.66
N ILE A 625 -112.69 46.19 -38.27
CA ILE A 625 -112.95 45.21 -37.21
C ILE A 625 -112.62 43.79 -37.66
N GLU A 626 -112.90 43.42 -38.91
CA GLU A 626 -112.50 42.14 -39.50
C GLU A 626 -110.98 41.97 -39.51
N SER A 627 -110.25 43.00 -39.98
CA SER A 627 -108.78 43.00 -39.96
C SER A 627 -108.24 42.83 -38.54
N ARG A 628 -108.81 43.54 -37.56
CA ARG A 628 -108.43 43.37 -36.15
C ARG A 628 -108.78 41.99 -35.61
N ARG A 629 -109.92 41.42 -35.98
CA ARG A 629 -110.34 40.08 -35.57
C ARG A 629 -109.38 39.02 -36.09
N ASP A 630 -108.97 39.10 -37.35
CA ASP A 630 -108.03 38.16 -37.97
C ASP A 630 -106.63 38.25 -37.33
N GLN A 631 -106.18 39.47 -36.98
CA GLN A 631 -104.98 39.65 -36.17
C GLN A 631 -105.11 38.96 -34.81
N ILE A 632 -106.24 39.13 -34.11
CA ILE A 632 -106.49 38.50 -32.82
C ILE A 632 -106.51 36.96 -32.93
N ILE A 633 -107.03 36.37 -34.01
CA ILE A 633 -106.98 34.91 -34.23
C ILE A 633 -105.52 34.43 -34.25
N SER A 634 -104.66 35.10 -35.02
CA SER A 634 -103.24 34.73 -35.12
C SER A 634 -102.52 34.83 -33.77
N LEU A 635 -102.77 35.90 -33.02
CA LEU A 635 -102.19 36.12 -31.69
C LEU A 635 -102.72 35.10 -30.67
N THR A 636 -104.01 34.76 -30.72
CA THR A 636 -104.63 33.76 -29.85
C THR A 636 -104.07 32.36 -30.10
N MET A 637 -103.84 31.99 -31.37
CA MET A 637 -103.22 30.71 -31.72
C MET A 637 -101.78 30.62 -31.19
N LYS A 638 -101.02 31.72 -31.30
CA LYS A 638 -99.66 31.80 -30.76
C LYS A 638 -99.65 31.67 -29.23
N ALA A 639 -100.45 32.47 -28.52
CA ALA A 639 -100.55 32.41 -27.06
C ALA A 639 -101.01 31.03 -26.55
N LYS A 640 -101.89 30.34 -27.30
CA LYS A 640 -102.29 28.96 -26.98
C LYS A 640 -101.13 27.96 -27.14
N SER A 641 -100.34 28.11 -28.20
CA SER A 641 -99.16 27.28 -28.45
C SER A 641 -98.10 27.48 -27.37
N ASP A 642 -97.77 28.74 -27.06
CA ASP A 642 -96.77 29.10 -26.04
C ASP A 642 -97.21 28.60 -24.65
N TYR A 643 -98.51 28.72 -24.31
CA TYR A 643 -99.07 28.17 -23.07
C TYR A 643 -98.95 26.64 -23.00
N ALA A 644 -99.28 25.93 -24.08
CA ALA A 644 -99.15 24.47 -24.15
C ALA A 644 -97.70 24.02 -24.03
N GLU A 645 -96.77 24.73 -24.70
CA GLU A 645 -95.35 24.46 -24.64
C GLU A 645 -94.81 24.62 -23.21
N TYR A 646 -95.03 25.77 -22.58
CA TYR A 646 -94.56 26.01 -21.21
C TYR A 646 -95.21 25.06 -20.20
N SER A 647 -96.50 24.75 -20.36
CA SER A 647 -97.20 23.84 -19.46
C SER A 647 -96.73 22.39 -19.60
N SER A 648 -96.24 21.97 -20.78
CA SER A 648 -95.66 20.64 -21.00
C SER A 648 -94.26 20.47 -20.38
N LYS A 649 -93.54 21.58 -20.17
CA LYS A 649 -92.19 21.63 -19.59
C LYS A 649 -92.20 21.76 -18.06
N SER A 650 -93.37 21.96 -17.45
CA SER A 650 -93.54 22.10 -16.00
C SER A 650 -93.45 20.75 -15.29
N VAL A 651 -92.64 20.66 -14.23
CA VAL A 651 -92.45 19.44 -13.43
C VAL A 651 -92.59 19.76 -11.94
N ASN A 652 -93.16 18.83 -11.15
CA ASN A 652 -93.23 18.97 -9.70
C ASN A 652 -91.89 18.58 -9.05
N ILE A 653 -91.21 19.53 -8.40
CA ILE A 653 -89.93 19.29 -7.73
C ILE A 653 -90.18 18.89 -6.28
N ALA A 654 -89.80 17.67 -5.91
CA ALA A 654 -89.92 17.16 -4.55
C ALA A 654 -88.97 17.88 -3.57
N PHE A 655 -89.42 18.12 -2.33
CA PHE A 655 -88.60 18.68 -1.27
C PHE A 655 -87.45 17.74 -0.86
N LYS A 656 -86.24 18.27 -0.69
CA LYS A 656 -85.07 17.55 -0.14
C LYS A 656 -84.59 18.24 1.14
N ASP A 657 -84.34 17.46 2.20
CA ASP A 657 -83.76 17.96 3.46
C ASP A 657 -82.23 17.96 3.41
N PHE A 658 -81.62 19.10 3.79
CA PHE A 658 -80.17 19.30 3.83
C PHE A 658 -79.65 19.65 5.24
N SER A 659 -80.45 19.43 6.29
CA SER A 659 -80.10 19.66 7.70
C SER A 659 -78.81 18.94 8.14
N LYS A 660 -78.51 17.78 7.53
CA LYS A 660 -77.30 16.98 7.79
C LYS A 660 -75.98 17.75 7.58
N ILE A 661 -75.97 18.77 6.72
CA ILE A 661 -74.78 19.60 6.45
C ILE A 661 -74.33 20.33 7.73
N GLU A 662 -75.26 20.87 8.52
CA GLU A 662 -74.91 21.59 9.75
C GLU A 662 -74.40 20.65 10.85
N GLU A 663 -74.97 19.45 10.95
CA GLU A 663 -74.54 18.42 11.89
C GLU A 663 -73.10 17.99 11.63
N LEU A 664 -72.77 17.69 10.36
CA LEU A 664 -71.43 17.31 9.95
C LEU A 664 -70.42 18.45 10.14
N ARG A 665 -70.82 19.71 9.92
CA ARG A 665 -69.97 20.88 10.19
C ARG A 665 -69.61 21.00 11.67
N ARG A 666 -70.59 20.83 12.57
CA ARG A 666 -70.34 20.87 14.03
C ARG A 666 -69.41 19.73 14.47
N LYS A 667 -69.64 18.50 13.96
CA LYS A 667 -68.78 17.35 14.23
C LYS A 667 -67.34 17.62 13.77
N ARG A 668 -67.15 18.11 12.55
CA ARG A 668 -65.84 18.47 12.01
C ARG A 668 -65.12 19.51 12.86
N SER A 669 -65.77 20.62 13.20
CA SER A 669 -65.14 21.68 14.02
C SER A 669 -64.72 21.19 15.41
N SER A 670 -65.48 20.27 16.01
CA SER A 670 -65.09 19.65 17.28
C SER A 670 -63.83 18.78 17.19
N LEU A 671 -63.68 18.04 16.08
CA LEU A 671 -62.54 17.17 15.81
C LEU A 671 -61.30 18.02 15.46
N GLU A 672 -61.46 19.07 14.65
CA GLU A 672 -60.41 20.04 14.33
C GLU A 672 -59.82 20.71 15.58
N ARG A 673 -60.67 21.03 16.58
CA ARG A 673 -60.21 21.58 17.86
C ARG A 673 -59.35 20.58 18.63
N LYS A 674 -59.77 19.32 18.73
CA LYS A 674 -59.02 18.25 19.41
C LYS A 674 -57.65 17.99 18.75
N ILE A 675 -57.60 18.04 17.41
CA ILE A 675 -56.36 17.91 16.64
C ILE A 675 -55.41 19.08 16.94
N LYS A 676 -55.92 20.32 16.94
CA LYS A 676 -55.13 21.53 17.21
C LYS A 676 -54.53 21.57 18.62
N GLU A 677 -55.28 21.10 19.62
CA GLU A 677 -54.80 20.97 21.00
C GLU A 677 -53.72 19.88 21.17
N SER A 678 -53.62 18.95 20.21
CA SER A 678 -52.69 17.81 20.26
C SER A 678 -51.43 18.01 19.40
N GLY A 679 -51.39 19.02 18.52
CA GLY A 679 -50.33 19.21 17.51
C GLY A 679 -48.89 19.38 18.05
N GLY A 680 -48.71 19.78 19.31
CA GLY A 680 -47.37 19.81 19.94
C GLY A 680 -46.81 18.44 20.36
N LYS A 681 -47.66 17.40 20.42
CA LYS A 681 -47.29 16.06 20.90
C LYS A 681 -46.72 15.17 19.79
N GLU A 682 -47.26 15.26 18.58
CA GLU A 682 -46.79 14.51 17.40
C GLU A 682 -45.33 14.85 17.10
N ASP A 683 -44.97 16.14 17.09
CA ASP A 683 -43.60 16.62 16.90
C ASP A 683 -42.65 16.16 18.04
N THR A 684 -43.16 16.01 19.27
CA THR A 684 -42.37 15.58 20.43
C THR A 684 -42.06 14.08 20.38
N LEU A 685 -43.04 13.25 20.01
CA LEU A 685 -42.85 11.79 19.85
C LEU A 685 -41.92 11.47 18.68
N ILE A 686 -42.07 12.15 17.53
CA ILE A 686 -41.17 12.01 16.39
C ILE A 686 -39.72 12.41 16.77
N LEU A 687 -39.56 13.44 17.61
CA LEU A 687 -38.25 13.84 18.11
C LEU A 687 -37.64 12.79 19.06
N ILE A 688 -38.45 12.17 19.93
CA ILE A 688 -38.02 11.07 20.81
C ILE A 688 -37.53 9.88 19.98
N GLU A 689 -38.34 9.39 19.04
CA GLU A 689 -37.97 8.25 18.16
C GLU A 689 -36.68 8.53 17.39
N LYS A 690 -36.50 9.78 16.94
CA LYS A 690 -35.27 10.19 16.24
C LYS A 690 -34.04 10.18 17.16
N ILE A 691 -34.16 10.66 18.39
CA ILE A 691 -33.05 10.66 19.36
C ILE A 691 -32.75 9.24 19.84
N GLU A 692 -33.76 8.39 20.03
CA GLU A 692 -33.58 6.97 20.39
C GLU A 692 -32.84 6.22 19.27
N SER A 693 -33.21 6.45 18.00
CA SER A 693 -32.50 5.89 16.85
C SER A 693 -31.05 6.40 16.77
N GLU A 694 -30.80 7.69 17.05
CA GLU A 694 -29.45 8.27 17.13
C GLU A 694 -28.61 7.60 18.23
N ILE A 695 -29.20 7.34 19.40
CA ILE A 695 -28.56 6.66 20.53
C ILE A 695 -28.19 5.21 20.16
N GLU A 696 -29.08 4.47 19.50
CA GLU A 696 -28.80 3.10 19.05
C GLU A 696 -27.65 3.07 18.03
N GLU A 697 -27.64 4.00 17.07
CA GLU A 697 -26.56 4.12 16.10
C GLU A 697 -25.21 4.46 16.76
N LEU A 698 -25.21 5.38 17.73
CA LEU A 698 -24.01 5.74 18.49
C LEU A 698 -23.49 4.56 19.34
N LYS A 699 -24.37 3.79 19.97
CA LYS A 699 -23.99 2.57 20.72
C LYS A 699 -23.32 1.54 19.82
N ALA A 700 -23.88 1.28 18.64
CA ALA A 700 -23.27 0.38 17.67
C ALA A 700 -21.89 0.86 17.20
N LYS A 701 -21.72 2.17 16.94
CA LYS A 701 -20.42 2.77 16.60
C LYS A 701 -19.40 2.66 17.74
N ILE A 702 -19.83 2.84 18.99
CA ILE A 702 -18.98 2.69 20.18
C ILE A 702 -18.46 1.26 20.30
N ASP A 703 -19.31 0.25 20.09
CA ASP A 703 -18.88 -1.15 20.16
C ASP A 703 -17.85 -1.49 19.06
N GLY A 704 -18.04 -0.95 17.85
CA GLY A 704 -17.03 -1.03 16.79
C GLY A 704 -15.70 -0.37 17.19
N ALA A 705 -15.74 0.87 17.70
CA ALA A 705 -14.56 1.60 18.14
C ALA A 705 -13.82 0.91 19.30
N LYS A 706 -14.54 0.28 20.24
CA LYS A 706 -13.93 -0.54 21.31
C LYS A 706 -13.17 -1.75 20.75
N SER A 707 -13.72 -2.41 19.74
CA SER A 707 -13.02 -3.51 19.05
C SER A 707 -11.74 -3.04 18.37
N GLU A 708 -11.76 -1.87 17.74
CA GLU A 708 -10.58 -1.26 17.12
C GLU A 708 -9.50 -0.90 18.15
N VAL A 709 -9.88 -0.34 19.30
CA VAL A 709 -8.93 -0.06 20.39
C VAL A 709 -8.25 -1.35 20.86
N LEU A 710 -9.01 -2.43 21.08
CA LEU A 710 -8.43 -3.71 21.51
C LEU A 710 -7.45 -4.30 20.48
N LYS A 711 -7.75 -4.18 19.18
CA LYS A 711 -6.85 -4.60 18.10
C LYS A 711 -5.57 -3.74 18.05
N ALA A 712 -5.71 -2.43 18.24
CA ALA A 712 -4.56 -1.53 18.29
C ALA A 712 -3.67 -1.81 19.51
N GLU A 713 -4.27 -2.10 20.67
CA GLU A 713 -3.56 -2.46 21.91
C GLU A 713 -2.83 -3.80 21.78
N SER A 714 -3.43 -4.81 21.16
CA SER A 714 -2.76 -6.10 20.92
C SER A 714 -1.54 -5.93 19.99
N THR A 715 -1.69 -5.15 18.92
CA THR A 715 -0.60 -4.82 18.00
C THR A 715 0.54 -4.07 18.69
N LEU A 716 0.20 -3.09 19.55
CA LEU A 716 1.18 -2.36 20.36
C LEU A 716 1.94 -3.30 21.30
N LYS A 717 1.24 -4.24 21.94
CA LYS A 717 1.86 -5.24 22.82
C LYS A 717 2.86 -6.12 22.07
N ILE A 718 2.51 -6.60 20.88
CA ILE A 718 3.41 -7.40 20.03
C ILE A 718 4.71 -6.67 19.75
N TYR A 719 4.64 -5.45 19.20
CA TYR A 719 5.83 -4.69 18.85
C TYR A 719 6.60 -4.18 20.07
N SER A 720 5.95 -4.00 21.22
CA SER A 720 6.65 -3.71 22.49
C SER A 720 7.52 -4.88 22.92
N SER A 721 6.99 -6.11 22.92
CA SER A 721 7.75 -7.31 23.28
C SER A 721 8.93 -7.54 22.34
N ILE A 722 8.73 -7.38 21.03
CA ILE A 722 9.81 -7.50 20.04
C ILE A 722 10.89 -6.45 20.34
N LYS A 723 10.50 -5.17 20.45
CA LYS A 723 11.41 -4.06 20.73
C LYS A 723 12.25 -4.31 21.97
N ASP A 724 11.65 -4.81 23.05
CA ASP A 724 12.33 -5.03 24.32
C ASP A 724 13.29 -6.24 24.25
N SER A 725 12.94 -7.28 23.48
CA SER A 725 13.80 -8.45 23.28
C SER A 725 15.04 -8.15 22.41
N VAL A 726 14.90 -7.31 21.38
CA VAL A 726 15.99 -6.92 20.48
C VAL A 726 16.81 -5.71 20.96
N ASP A 727 16.41 -5.08 22.08
CA ASP A 727 17.17 -3.99 22.69
C ASP A 727 18.60 -4.42 23.06
N LYS A 728 19.52 -3.47 23.29
CA LYS A 728 20.93 -3.78 23.60
C LYS A 728 21.09 -4.64 24.86
N SER A 729 20.23 -4.44 25.84
CA SER A 729 20.10 -5.26 27.06
C SER A 729 19.00 -6.32 26.99
N GLY A 730 18.33 -6.44 25.84
CA GLY A 730 17.27 -7.41 25.60
C GLY A 730 17.78 -8.86 25.65
N GLU A 731 16.85 -9.79 25.83
CA GLU A 731 17.16 -11.20 25.99
C GLU A 731 17.85 -11.81 24.75
N LEU A 732 17.32 -11.53 23.55
CA LEU A 732 17.89 -12.03 22.30
C LEU A 732 19.33 -11.53 22.11
N THR A 733 19.53 -10.21 22.25
CA THR A 733 20.85 -9.57 22.10
C THR A 733 21.85 -10.12 23.11
N THR A 734 21.45 -10.26 24.38
CA THR A 734 22.30 -10.80 25.44
C THR A 734 22.73 -12.25 25.15
N LYS A 735 21.81 -13.07 24.63
CA LYS A 735 22.08 -14.47 24.29
C LYS A 735 23.04 -14.58 23.09
N LEU A 736 22.88 -13.73 22.07
CA LEU A 736 23.81 -13.65 20.93
C LEU A 736 25.23 -13.22 21.34
N LEU A 737 25.34 -12.21 22.22
CA LEU A 737 26.64 -11.78 22.77
C LEU A 737 27.30 -12.91 23.56
N LYS A 738 26.55 -13.60 24.44
CA LYS A 738 27.09 -14.72 25.23
C LYS A 738 27.54 -15.88 24.34
N ASN A 739 26.77 -16.23 23.30
CA ASN A 739 27.15 -17.25 22.33
C ASN A 739 28.46 -16.88 21.62
N THR A 740 28.60 -15.64 21.18
CA THR A 740 29.82 -15.13 20.53
C THR A 740 31.02 -15.14 21.48
N LEU A 741 30.83 -14.71 22.73
CA LEU A 741 31.89 -14.78 23.75
C LEU A 741 32.30 -16.22 24.04
N ASN A 742 31.38 -17.19 24.00
CA ASN A 742 31.74 -18.60 24.18
C ASN A 742 32.63 -19.11 23.05
N LEU A 743 32.36 -18.71 21.80
CA LEU A 743 33.22 -19.04 20.65
C LEU A 743 34.62 -18.43 20.81
N ILE A 744 34.68 -17.14 21.17
CA ILE A 744 35.95 -16.46 21.45
C ILE A 744 36.71 -17.15 22.58
N ASN A 745 36.06 -17.44 23.71
CA ASN A 745 36.68 -18.08 24.86
C ASN A 745 37.22 -19.47 24.51
N SER A 746 36.52 -20.22 23.65
CA SER A 746 36.99 -21.50 23.14
C SER A 746 38.28 -21.35 22.33
N GLU A 747 38.34 -20.35 21.46
CA GLU A 747 39.53 -20.09 20.64
C GLU A 747 40.72 -19.60 21.50
N VAL A 748 40.48 -18.68 22.45
CA VAL A 748 41.51 -18.24 23.41
C VAL A 748 42.03 -19.41 24.24
N SER A 749 41.14 -20.29 24.71
CA SER A 749 41.54 -21.47 25.50
C SER A 749 42.37 -22.45 24.68
N LYS A 750 42.09 -22.58 23.38
CA LYS A 750 42.87 -23.40 22.45
C LYS A 750 44.27 -22.81 22.24
N LEU A 751 44.38 -21.50 22.00
CA LEU A 751 45.65 -20.78 21.80
C LEU A 751 46.56 -20.85 23.04
N LEU A 752 45.98 -20.84 24.24
CA LEU A 752 46.71 -20.86 25.51
C LEU A 752 46.82 -22.26 26.13
N SER A 753 46.42 -23.30 25.40
CA SER A 753 46.43 -24.68 25.90
C SER A 753 47.84 -25.13 26.28
N GLY A 754 47.98 -25.75 27.47
CA GLY A 754 49.27 -26.22 27.99
C GLY A 754 50.19 -25.11 28.53
N THR A 755 49.71 -23.87 28.60
CA THR A 755 50.45 -22.74 29.19
C THR A 755 50.00 -22.46 30.62
N LYS A 756 50.68 -21.51 31.29
CA LYS A 756 50.26 -21.01 32.61
C LYS A 756 49.03 -20.09 32.58
N PHE A 757 48.54 -19.71 31.40
CA PHE A 757 47.48 -18.71 31.22
C PHE A 757 46.13 -19.37 30.94
N GLU A 758 45.10 -18.94 31.68
CA GLU A 758 43.70 -19.17 31.37
C GLU A 758 43.00 -17.80 31.29
N VAL A 759 42.30 -17.52 30.19
CA VAL A 759 41.63 -16.23 29.97
C VAL A 759 40.18 -16.47 29.58
N LYS A 760 39.26 -15.76 30.23
CA LYS A 760 37.82 -15.84 29.95
C LYS A 760 37.18 -14.46 29.93
N LEU A 761 36.48 -14.15 28.84
CA LEU A 761 35.65 -12.97 28.66
C LEU A 761 34.20 -13.31 29.04
N VAL A 762 33.58 -12.46 29.86
CA VAL A 762 32.21 -12.69 30.36
C VAL A 762 31.38 -11.42 30.16
N TYR A 763 30.11 -11.60 29.80
CA TYR A 763 29.11 -10.53 29.72
C TYR A 763 28.00 -10.75 30.75
N ASP A 764 27.93 -9.85 31.72
CA ASP A 764 26.87 -9.76 32.73
C ASP A 764 26.62 -8.29 33.07
N GLN A 765 25.67 -7.66 32.36
CA GLN A 765 25.41 -6.21 32.39
C GLN A 765 26.63 -5.31 32.07
N GLY A 766 27.73 -5.92 31.59
CA GLY A 766 29.01 -5.30 31.29
C GLY A 766 30.05 -6.38 30.94
N PHE A 767 31.18 -5.98 30.35
CA PHE A 767 32.20 -6.92 29.88
C PHE A 767 33.39 -7.01 30.83
N THR A 768 33.62 -8.21 31.36
CA THR A 768 34.72 -8.49 32.29
C THR A 768 35.70 -9.51 31.69
N THR A 769 37.00 -9.24 31.84
CA THR A 769 38.08 -10.19 31.52
C THR A 769 38.60 -10.83 32.81
N ILE A 770 38.39 -12.13 32.96
CA ILE A 770 38.92 -12.94 34.06
C ILE A 770 40.18 -13.64 33.57
N CYS A 771 41.29 -13.45 34.27
CA CYS A 771 42.56 -14.10 33.97
C CYS A 771 42.91 -15.04 35.13
N LYS A 772 43.49 -16.20 34.84
CA LYS A 772 44.07 -17.08 35.83
C LYS A 772 45.46 -17.47 35.39
N ILE A 773 46.46 -17.16 36.22
CA ILE A 773 47.87 -17.42 35.93
C ILE A 773 48.42 -18.34 37.00
N SER A 774 48.90 -19.52 36.58
CA SER A 774 49.47 -20.54 37.48
C SER A 774 48.55 -20.87 38.67
N GLY A 775 47.23 -20.87 38.46
CA GLY A 775 46.25 -21.14 39.51
C GLY A 775 45.61 -19.92 40.18
N ASN A 776 46.23 -18.74 40.10
CA ASN A 776 45.76 -17.52 40.76
C ASN A 776 44.78 -16.73 39.88
N ILE A 777 43.58 -16.47 40.37
CA ILE A 777 42.58 -15.64 39.68
C ILE A 777 42.95 -14.17 39.85
N LEU A 778 43.16 -13.47 38.74
CA LEU A 778 43.57 -12.08 38.66
C LEU A 778 42.65 -11.32 37.70
N THR A 779 42.46 -10.03 37.97
CA THR A 779 41.88 -9.10 36.99
C THR A 779 42.96 -8.64 36.01
N TYR A 780 42.56 -8.24 34.80
CA TYR A 780 43.50 -7.77 33.77
C TYR A 780 44.46 -6.67 34.27
N GLY A 781 43.98 -5.75 35.12
CA GLY A 781 44.79 -4.67 35.68
C GLY A 781 45.97 -5.15 36.55
N GLN A 782 45.80 -6.29 37.22
CA GLN A 782 46.79 -6.87 38.15
C GLN A 782 47.90 -7.67 37.46
N LEU A 783 47.79 -7.90 36.15
CA LEU A 783 48.81 -8.61 35.37
C LEU A 783 50.08 -7.76 35.17
N SER A 784 51.23 -8.43 35.12
CA SER A 784 52.49 -7.81 34.72
C SER A 784 52.45 -7.39 33.24
N SER A 785 53.38 -6.52 32.82
CA SER A 785 53.40 -6.01 31.44
C SER A 785 53.55 -7.13 30.41
N GLY A 786 54.40 -8.14 30.66
CA GLY A 786 54.57 -9.27 29.75
C GLY A 786 53.34 -10.19 29.70
N GLU A 787 52.71 -10.45 30.85
CA GLU A 787 51.48 -11.23 30.92
C GLU A 787 50.32 -10.54 30.18
N LYS A 788 50.20 -9.22 30.31
CA LYS A 788 49.21 -8.43 29.55
C LYS A 788 49.39 -8.61 28.05
N LYS A 789 50.63 -8.63 27.55
CA LYS A 789 50.93 -8.82 26.13
C LYS A 789 50.52 -10.18 25.60
N VAL A 790 50.76 -11.25 26.36
CA VAL A 790 50.30 -12.60 25.98
C VAL A 790 48.77 -12.65 25.91
N VAL A 791 48.08 -12.09 26.92
CA VAL A 791 46.61 -12.04 26.96
C VAL A 791 46.04 -11.18 25.82
N GLU A 792 46.64 -10.01 25.55
CA GLU A 792 46.29 -9.14 24.42
C GLU A 792 46.40 -9.90 23.09
N LEU A 793 47.55 -10.54 22.85
CA LEU A 793 47.81 -11.24 21.60
C LEU A 793 46.87 -12.43 21.39
N ALA A 794 46.65 -13.24 22.43
CA ALA A 794 45.69 -14.34 22.37
C ALA A 794 44.28 -13.84 22.04
N THR A 795 43.87 -12.70 22.59
CA THR A 795 42.57 -12.09 22.32
C THR A 795 42.49 -11.55 20.89
N ILE A 796 43.54 -10.90 20.39
CA ILE A 796 43.61 -10.39 19.00
C ILE A 796 43.49 -11.54 17.99
N VAL A 797 44.27 -12.60 18.18
CA VAL A 797 44.24 -13.77 17.29
C VAL A 797 42.87 -14.46 17.35
N ALA A 798 42.31 -14.63 18.55
CA ALA A 798 40.98 -15.19 18.70
C ALA A 798 39.89 -14.33 18.02
N PHE A 799 39.91 -13.01 18.22
CA PHE A 799 38.97 -12.11 17.56
C PHE A 799 39.09 -12.16 16.04
N ASN A 800 40.31 -12.18 15.50
CA ASN A 800 40.50 -12.27 14.05
C ASN A 800 40.03 -13.63 13.50
N ASN A 801 40.39 -14.74 14.14
CA ASN A 801 39.95 -16.08 13.73
C ASN A 801 38.42 -16.22 13.79
N ILE A 802 37.78 -15.69 14.83
CA ILE A 802 36.31 -15.65 14.94
C ILE A 802 35.71 -14.70 13.92
N PHE A 803 36.30 -13.52 13.67
CA PHE A 803 35.84 -12.59 12.64
C PHE A 803 35.86 -13.26 11.26
N ASN A 804 36.99 -13.89 10.90
CA ASN A 804 37.15 -14.60 9.63
C ASN A 804 36.15 -15.75 9.52
N SER A 805 35.95 -16.52 10.59
CA SER A 805 34.99 -17.63 10.61
C SER A 805 33.55 -17.13 10.51
N SER A 806 33.20 -16.07 11.25
CA SER A 806 31.89 -15.44 11.21
C SER A 806 31.58 -14.93 9.80
N TYR A 807 32.50 -14.18 9.18
CA TYR A 807 32.28 -13.57 7.86
C TYR A 807 32.74 -14.44 6.67
N LEU A 808 33.17 -15.68 6.91
CA LEU A 808 33.64 -16.64 5.89
C LEU A 808 34.82 -16.11 5.05
N LEU A 809 35.74 -15.38 5.68
CA LEU A 809 36.88 -14.77 5.01
C LEU A 809 38.03 -15.78 4.84
N CYS A 810 38.58 -15.91 3.64
CA CYS A 810 39.69 -16.82 3.37
C CYS A 810 41.06 -16.29 3.81
N SER A 811 41.27 -14.97 3.76
CA SER A 811 42.57 -14.32 4.04
C SER A 811 42.46 -13.15 5.03
N GLY A 812 41.35 -13.04 5.76
CA GLY A 812 41.08 -11.89 6.63
C GLY A 812 40.60 -10.64 5.89
N LEU A 813 40.30 -9.58 6.65
CA LEU A 813 39.60 -8.39 6.14
C LEU A 813 40.38 -7.66 5.03
N ILE A 814 41.69 -7.45 5.24
CA ILE A 814 42.59 -6.88 4.22
C ILE A 814 43.73 -7.82 3.84
N GLY A 815 43.57 -9.13 4.01
CA GLY A 815 44.62 -10.10 3.69
C GLY A 815 45.63 -10.27 4.81
N SER A 816 45.91 -9.19 5.57
CA SER A 816 46.93 -9.20 6.61
C SER A 816 46.56 -8.39 7.85
N ILE A 817 47.12 -8.78 9.00
CA ILE A 817 47.11 -8.00 10.24
C ILE A 817 48.47 -7.35 10.46
N PHE A 818 48.46 -6.12 10.94
CA PHE A 818 49.65 -5.34 11.22
C PHE A 818 49.83 -5.15 12.72
N LEU A 819 50.97 -5.60 13.21
CA LEU A 819 51.30 -5.71 14.63
C LEU A 819 52.52 -4.84 14.91
N ASP A 820 52.29 -3.61 15.36
CA ASP A 820 53.30 -2.55 15.50
C ASP A 820 53.76 -2.38 16.95
N GLU A 821 55.00 -2.81 17.22
CA GLU A 821 55.68 -2.76 18.50
C GLU A 821 54.94 -3.50 19.63
N ILE A 822 54.24 -4.60 19.31
CA ILE A 822 53.46 -5.36 20.29
C ILE A 822 54.31 -6.34 21.14
N PHE A 823 55.53 -6.66 20.71
CA PHE A 823 56.41 -7.68 21.34
C PHE A 823 57.43 -7.12 22.34
N THR A 824 57.32 -5.86 22.72
CA THR A 824 58.29 -5.21 23.63
C THR A 824 58.18 -5.79 25.04
N PHE A 825 59.33 -5.95 25.73
CA PHE A 825 59.42 -6.36 27.14
C PHE A 825 58.93 -7.79 27.45
N LEU A 826 59.08 -8.73 26.51
CA LEU A 826 58.80 -10.15 26.71
C LEU A 826 60.07 -10.92 27.10
N ASP A 827 59.98 -11.82 28.07
CA ASP A 827 61.01 -12.81 28.32
C ASP A 827 61.00 -13.90 27.22
N VAL A 828 62.05 -14.72 27.16
CA VAL A 828 62.20 -15.76 26.13
C VAL A 828 61.03 -16.75 26.13
N GLU A 829 60.47 -17.06 27.31
CA GLU A 829 59.30 -17.95 27.44
C GLU A 829 58.06 -17.35 26.78
N ASN A 830 57.68 -16.12 27.15
CA ASN A 830 56.49 -15.46 26.62
C ASN A 830 56.68 -15.03 25.17
N LEU A 831 57.90 -14.75 24.71
CA LEU A 831 58.20 -14.44 23.31
C LEU A 831 57.95 -15.67 22.41
N ASN A 832 58.43 -16.84 22.82
CA ASN A 832 58.15 -18.10 22.11
C ASN A 832 56.67 -18.45 22.12
N LEU A 833 56.00 -18.27 23.27
CA LEU A 833 54.55 -18.45 23.37
C LEU A 833 53.81 -17.49 22.42
N SER A 834 54.22 -16.22 22.37
CA SER A 834 53.57 -15.22 21.53
C SER A 834 53.76 -15.53 20.04
N LYS A 835 54.92 -16.06 19.64
CA LYS A 835 55.12 -16.59 18.27
C LYS A 835 54.22 -17.79 17.99
N SER A 836 54.10 -18.75 18.92
CA SER A 836 53.18 -19.89 18.79
C SER A 836 51.71 -19.44 18.62
N ILE A 837 51.29 -18.41 19.36
CA ILE A 837 49.94 -17.81 19.23
C ILE A 837 49.76 -17.22 17.82
N LEU A 838 50.75 -16.48 17.30
CA LEU A 838 50.71 -15.93 15.94
C LEU A 838 50.70 -16.99 14.85
N ASP A 839 51.39 -18.11 15.03
CA ASP A 839 51.41 -19.18 14.04
C ASP A 839 50.04 -19.87 13.87
N ASN A 840 49.12 -19.65 14.81
CA ASN A 840 47.72 -20.08 14.74
C ASN A 840 46.77 -19.00 14.17
N LEU A 841 47.28 -17.84 13.74
CA LEU A 841 46.49 -16.82 13.07
C LEU A 841 46.10 -17.29 11.66
N GLN A 842 44.83 -17.13 11.31
CA GLN A 842 44.31 -17.54 9.99
C GLN A 842 44.64 -16.54 8.87
N SER A 843 44.89 -15.28 9.20
CA SER A 843 45.28 -14.23 8.25
C SER A 843 46.80 -14.14 8.14
N ASP A 844 47.30 -13.58 7.04
CA ASP A 844 48.73 -13.22 6.96
C ASP A 844 49.03 -12.12 8.00
N TYR A 845 50.29 -11.95 8.38
CA TYR A 845 50.62 -10.91 9.35
C TYR A 845 51.96 -10.25 9.13
N VAL A 846 52.01 -8.97 9.47
CA VAL A 846 53.18 -8.11 9.42
C VAL A 846 53.51 -7.66 10.83
N VAL A 847 54.67 -8.04 11.32
CA VAL A 847 55.20 -7.58 12.61
C VAL A 847 56.18 -6.45 12.37
N ILE A 848 55.94 -5.32 13.02
CA ILE A 848 56.84 -4.17 13.02
C ILE A 848 57.47 -4.06 14.40
N THR A 849 58.80 -4.05 14.48
CA THR A 849 59.49 -4.03 15.78
C THR A 849 60.89 -3.42 15.72
N HIS A 850 61.40 -2.96 16.86
CA HIS A 850 62.81 -2.64 17.04
C HIS A 850 63.63 -3.78 17.66
N GLU A 851 62.99 -4.87 18.10
CA GLU A 851 63.64 -6.00 18.76
C GLU A 851 64.37 -6.88 17.75
N GLU A 852 65.70 -6.85 17.78
CA GLU A 852 66.51 -7.60 16.82
C GLU A 852 66.48 -9.11 17.07
N GLU A 853 66.13 -9.55 18.28
CA GLU A 853 66.08 -10.97 18.65
C GLU A 853 65.00 -11.74 17.87
N LEU A 854 63.93 -11.04 17.45
CA LEU A 854 62.85 -11.60 16.63
C LEU A 854 63.30 -11.93 15.20
N LYS A 855 64.45 -11.42 14.74
CA LYS A 855 64.96 -11.65 13.38
C LYS A 855 65.04 -13.13 13.03
N ASN A 856 65.37 -14.01 13.98
CA ASN A 856 65.57 -15.43 13.68
C ASN A 856 64.27 -16.24 13.59
N LEU A 857 63.14 -15.66 14.00
CA LEU A 857 61.84 -16.36 14.05
C LEU A 857 60.99 -16.19 12.80
N PHE A 858 61.41 -15.35 11.84
CA PHE A 858 60.66 -15.03 10.63
C PHE A 858 61.45 -15.44 9.38
N SER A 859 60.73 -15.86 8.36
CA SER A 859 61.29 -16.24 7.05
C SER A 859 61.55 -15.03 6.16
N ARG A 860 60.58 -14.11 6.01
CA ARG A 860 60.67 -12.91 5.16
C ARG A 860 60.87 -11.65 6.00
N LYS A 861 61.83 -10.80 5.63
CA LYS A 861 62.24 -9.65 6.45
C LYS A 861 62.45 -8.38 5.62
N VAL A 862 62.14 -7.24 6.22
CA VAL A 862 62.51 -5.92 5.71
C VAL A 862 63.29 -5.19 6.80
N PHE A 863 64.54 -4.85 6.51
CA PHE A 863 65.34 -4.03 7.39
C PHE A 863 65.18 -2.57 7.00
N VAL A 864 64.94 -1.72 8.00
CA VAL A 864 64.72 -0.29 7.82
C VAL A 864 65.77 0.51 8.58
N GLU A 865 66.59 1.24 7.84
CA GLU A 865 67.60 2.16 8.37
C GLU A 865 67.28 3.58 7.95
N LYS A 866 67.69 4.57 8.76
CA LYS A 866 67.52 5.98 8.42
C LYS A 866 68.85 6.55 7.96
N ILE A 867 68.92 6.97 6.70
CA ILE A 867 70.11 7.53 6.05
C ILE A 867 69.73 8.92 5.54
N ASP A 868 70.44 9.96 5.99
CA ASP A 868 70.23 11.36 5.60
C ASP A 868 68.76 11.84 5.70
N GLY A 869 68.06 11.41 6.75
CA GLY A 869 66.67 11.76 7.00
C GLY A 869 65.64 10.94 6.20
N CYS A 870 66.09 10.06 5.30
CA CYS A 870 65.26 9.17 4.51
C CYS A 870 65.31 7.73 5.04
N SER A 871 64.21 6.99 4.89
CA SER A 871 64.12 5.56 5.19
C SER A 871 64.68 4.74 4.03
N ASP A 872 65.67 3.90 4.31
CA ASP A 872 66.24 2.91 3.38
C ASP A 872 65.71 1.52 3.76
N PHE A 873 65.14 0.81 2.78
CA PHE A 873 64.47 -0.48 2.98
C PHE A 873 65.21 -1.59 2.24
N LYS A 874 65.61 -2.65 2.96
CA LYS A 874 66.28 -3.83 2.40
C LYS A 874 65.45 -5.08 2.65
N ILE A 875 64.93 -5.69 1.57
CA ILE A 875 64.09 -6.90 1.62
C ILE A 875 64.99 -8.14 1.53
N TYR A 876 64.77 -9.12 2.42
CA TYR A 876 65.49 -10.40 2.49
C TYR A 876 64.54 -11.58 2.53
#